data_AF-A0A6G7ZCS4-F1
#
_entry.id   AF-A0A6G7ZCS4-F1
#
_cell.length_a   1.000
_cell.length_b   1.000
_cell.length_c   1.000
_cell.angle_alpha   90.00
_cell.angle_beta   90.00
_cell.angle_gamma   90.00
#
_symmetry.space_group_name_H-M   'P 1'
#
loop_
_entity.id
_entity.type
_entity.pdbx_description
1 polymer ?
#
loop_
_entity_poly.entity_id
_entity_poly.type
_entity_poly.pdbx_seq_one_letter_code
_entity_poly.pdbx_strand_id
1 'polypeptide(L)'
;MKNVKRNTFIAVVMSFLLVFGLTPIHANEKSTIQTVDALKEAIANADDGTILQLDTAFVSSDVDIVLNGKTVTIDGNHVVWDTGGITISGNGSLTITDLDMEGSAIPNRLITNKLTSGTLTLQGLTLQNATQGALNIDTQADAKTEIVDTHIFNNTAGSGPAMYLGTNSNVLISYSTIENNSGTAGGYEAGAIASKGYNANLQIQNTIFRNNINKAAFTGVFGGGGGAMSLHYLTGNVSIDQSYFIGNETNGNGITPQKTFDGGAIYVFDGRDGAEFTISNSTFAYNIAYDDGGAIMFQGTGNPGLTTTISNSTFYENKAYGLDGAGYSGGAIQYFKNGGSSRMTNTIHASTFVGNQGGDENSSLEQRGGAIGLSGAGTFATATVSRNNSLFLGNRVYNNDGVLNHSSNYKDISNNQTTQKGTDNIINVDKGVDSTQLLQDILGINGSLLVLNQTEITAGVERSAVPTVPYKPEGMADNTYTGKGELLLNDQRLNNRYKAHGAVQASWIKYDANGGAFGLMAMDSFDGTTYYEANDSSVVSSYYKLGFIHKLGSIIDDESVNLSREGYTFRGWSTDENATEADVIYDPFNEIIYPQQGVTLYAVWDEVVPIESYTVTYTDGVAEAEIFEDQSYTVDAGTTTPAYQGTFEREGYTFTGWSPLPEDTVTQDQVYTAQWAINKYTISYEANGGTPVNEETVSYMDVFKEPVNPTLSGYMFEGWYRDEALTQRYNFTTPAISDVHLYAQWIAKEEPITVYTIIYEDGSADASIFERQQFKAAMGDPMPQFVGTPIREGYTFIGWDPVQTETVQGNVTYRAQWKADVLPIDPTDPVNPSEPPKPESPHESEDALPSTGVANNPIGLVLMISGLALCGVAILIWFKSKHER
;
A
#
# COMPACT_ATOMS: atom_id res chain seq x y z
N MET A 1 -4.33 46.85 30.25
CA MET A 1 -4.51 46.32 31.62
C MET A 1 -4.63 44.81 31.46
N LYS A 2 -3.64 44.03 31.91
CA LYS A 2 -3.47 43.46 33.27
C LYS A 2 -4.48 42.34 33.60
N ASN A 3 -3.94 41.11 33.67
CA ASN A 3 -4.40 39.94 34.45
C ASN A 3 -5.73 39.28 34.01
N VAL A 4 -5.91 37.95 34.07
CA VAL A 4 -4.97 36.82 34.25
C VAL A 4 -5.56 35.60 33.52
N LYS A 5 -4.72 34.72 32.94
CA LYS A 5 -5.14 33.40 32.42
C LYS A 5 -4.21 32.30 32.96
N ARG A 6 -4.71 31.50 33.92
CA ARG A 6 -4.38 30.08 34.26
C ARG A 6 -5.04 29.75 35.60
N ASN A 7 -5.22 28.46 35.86
CA ASN A 7 -6.25 27.83 36.73
C ASN A 7 -7.60 27.76 35.99
N THR A 8 -8.31 26.62 35.95
CA THR A 8 -8.21 25.41 36.82
C THR A 8 -8.23 24.12 35.99
N PHE A 9 -7.10 23.41 35.86
CA PHE A 9 -7.08 22.01 35.36
C PHE A 9 -5.82 21.19 35.77
N ILE A 10 -5.29 21.38 36.99
CA ILE A 10 -4.37 20.42 37.63
C ILE A 10 -4.77 20.35 39.11
N ALA A 11 -5.57 19.35 39.48
CA ALA A 11 -6.12 19.20 40.84
C ALA A 11 -6.50 17.76 41.21
N VAL A 12 -5.83 16.75 40.64
CA VAL A 12 -6.04 15.32 40.99
C VAL A 12 -4.71 14.56 41.15
N VAL A 13 -3.79 14.68 40.18
CA VAL A 13 -2.55 13.88 40.14
C VAL A 13 -1.38 14.55 40.89
N MET A 14 -1.62 15.07 42.10
CA MET A 14 -0.53 15.63 42.94
C MET A 14 -0.75 15.49 44.46
N SER A 15 -1.37 14.38 44.88
CA SER A 15 -1.58 14.02 46.30
C SER A 15 -0.86 12.73 46.74
N PHE A 16 -0.06 12.11 45.86
CA PHE A 16 0.82 10.99 46.19
C PHE A 16 2.29 11.42 46.07
N LEU A 17 3.14 10.89 46.96
CA LEU A 17 4.59 11.10 47.02
C LEU A 17 5.08 12.55 47.25
N LEU A 18 4.95 13.07 48.49
CA LEU A 18 6.04 13.84 49.14
C LEU A 18 5.86 14.14 50.65
N VAL A 19 5.54 13.14 51.48
CA VAL A 19 5.77 13.20 52.94
C VAL A 19 6.46 11.92 53.44
N PHE A 20 7.66 11.64 52.95
CA PHE A 20 8.56 10.67 53.58
C PHE A 20 9.49 11.39 54.56
N GLY A 21 9.03 11.53 55.81
CA GLY A 21 9.94 11.70 56.93
C GLY A 21 10.71 10.40 57.14
N LEU A 22 12.04 10.45 57.11
CA LEU A 22 12.89 9.26 57.27
C LEU A 22 12.89 8.77 58.73
N THR A 23 11.89 8.00 59.10
CA THR A 23 11.98 7.03 60.21
C THR A 23 12.65 5.75 59.72
N PRO A 24 13.36 5.00 60.59
CA PRO A 24 14.06 3.79 60.17
C PRO A 24 13.06 2.70 59.79
N ILE A 25 13.11 2.25 58.54
CA ILE A 25 12.38 1.08 58.06
C ILE A 25 12.91 -0.14 58.83
N HIS A 26 12.18 -0.53 59.87
CA HIS A 26 12.12 -1.94 60.23
C HIS A 26 11.35 -2.62 59.10
N ALA A 27 11.93 -3.67 58.53
CA ALA A 27 11.15 -4.60 57.74
C ALA A 27 10.23 -5.34 58.72
N ASN A 28 9.04 -4.81 58.95
CA ASN A 28 7.97 -5.61 59.55
C ASN A 28 7.77 -6.82 58.65
N GLU A 29 7.96 -8.01 59.21
CA GLU A 29 7.48 -9.23 58.58
C GLU A 29 5.97 -9.02 58.33
N LYS A 30 5.52 -9.21 57.08
CA LYS A 30 4.08 -9.25 56.81
C LYS A 30 3.54 -10.45 57.59
N SER A 31 2.82 -10.18 58.68
CA SER A 31 2.09 -11.20 59.43
C SER A 31 0.93 -11.69 58.57
N THR A 32 1.21 -12.68 57.71
CA THR A 32 0.21 -13.21 56.78
C THR A 32 -0.89 -13.92 57.57
N ILE A 33 -2.13 -13.51 57.31
CA ILE A 33 -3.27 -14.09 57.99
C ILE A 33 -3.59 -15.43 57.32
N GLN A 34 -3.51 -16.52 58.08
CA GLN A 34 -3.65 -17.89 57.56
C GLN A 34 -4.97 -18.58 57.95
N THR A 35 -5.76 -18.00 58.87
CA THR A 35 -7.03 -18.58 59.34
C THR A 35 -8.08 -17.51 59.63
N VAL A 36 -9.35 -17.91 59.59
CA VAL A 36 -10.49 -17.07 59.97
C VAL A 36 -10.39 -16.53 61.40
N ASP A 37 -9.92 -17.32 62.37
CA ASP A 37 -9.76 -16.83 63.75
C ASP A 37 -8.71 -15.71 63.84
N ALA A 38 -7.57 -15.85 63.16
CA ALA A 38 -6.55 -14.82 63.07
C ALA A 38 -7.07 -13.56 62.34
N LEU A 39 -7.91 -13.72 61.32
CA LEU A 39 -8.58 -12.61 60.63
C LEU A 39 -9.50 -11.83 61.57
N LYS A 40 -10.31 -12.54 62.36
CA LYS A 40 -11.23 -11.93 63.35
C LYS A 40 -10.47 -11.20 64.45
N GLU A 41 -9.39 -11.78 64.97
CA GLU A 41 -8.52 -11.10 65.95
C GLU A 41 -7.83 -9.87 65.34
N ALA A 42 -7.33 -9.96 64.11
CA ALA A 42 -6.71 -8.82 63.42
C ALA A 42 -7.70 -7.67 63.20
N ILE A 43 -8.94 -7.93 62.77
CA ILE A 43 -9.98 -6.90 62.62
C ILE A 43 -10.38 -6.32 64.00
N ALA A 44 -10.50 -7.17 65.02
CA ALA A 44 -10.81 -6.72 66.39
C ALA A 44 -9.72 -5.79 66.97
N ASN A 45 -8.45 -6.00 66.61
CA ASN A 45 -7.31 -5.21 67.07
C ASN A 45 -6.87 -4.08 66.12
N ALA A 46 -7.32 -4.05 64.86
CA ALA A 46 -6.94 -3.07 63.84
C ALA A 46 -7.20 -1.60 64.23
N ASP A 47 -6.29 -0.70 63.87
CA ASP A 47 -6.52 0.74 63.84
C ASP A 47 -7.28 1.15 62.56
N ASP A 48 -7.87 2.35 62.52
CA ASP A 48 -8.54 2.87 61.32
C ASP A 48 -7.57 3.01 60.13
N GLY A 49 -7.97 2.44 58.98
CA GLY A 49 -7.16 2.39 57.77
C GLY A 49 -6.18 1.20 57.70
N THR A 50 -6.25 0.25 58.64
CA THR A 50 -5.41 -0.97 58.59
C THR A 50 -5.74 -1.81 57.36
N ILE A 51 -4.71 -2.27 56.66
CA ILE A 51 -4.79 -3.24 55.56
C ILE A 51 -4.32 -4.61 56.08
N LEU A 52 -5.16 -5.63 55.92
CA LEU A 52 -4.97 -7.00 56.38
C LEU A 52 -4.87 -7.94 55.18
N GLN A 53 -3.66 -8.45 54.88
CA GLN A 53 -3.45 -9.34 53.74
C GLN A 53 -3.59 -10.81 54.13
N LEU A 54 -4.34 -11.56 53.33
CA LEU A 54 -4.46 -13.01 53.46
C LEU A 54 -3.22 -13.73 52.90
N ASP A 55 -2.81 -14.80 53.55
CA ASP A 55 -1.82 -15.73 53.03
C ASP A 55 -2.38 -16.49 51.82
N THR A 56 -1.58 -16.77 50.80
CA THR A 56 -1.99 -17.65 49.68
C THR A 56 -2.37 -19.07 50.13
N ALA A 57 -1.98 -19.47 51.35
CA ALA A 57 -2.39 -20.70 52.01
C ALA A 57 -3.49 -20.51 53.09
N PHE A 58 -4.25 -19.41 53.04
CA PHE A 58 -5.33 -19.12 53.99
C PHE A 58 -6.42 -20.21 53.97
N VAL A 59 -6.81 -20.68 55.16
CA VAL A 59 -7.86 -21.69 55.33
C VAL A 59 -9.19 -21.00 55.56
N SER A 60 -10.08 -21.08 54.56
CA SER A 60 -11.43 -20.51 54.61
C SER A 60 -12.39 -21.31 55.50
N SER A 61 -13.32 -20.61 56.15
CA SER A 61 -14.47 -21.14 56.89
C SER A 61 -15.55 -20.07 57.03
N ASP A 62 -16.72 -20.39 57.58
CA ASP A 62 -17.72 -19.35 57.90
C ASP A 62 -17.12 -18.29 58.83
N VAL A 63 -17.36 -17.00 58.53
CA VAL A 63 -16.82 -15.87 59.29
C VAL A 63 -17.87 -14.79 59.55
N ASP A 64 -18.08 -14.48 60.83
CA ASP A 64 -18.81 -13.29 61.27
C ASP A 64 -17.82 -12.14 61.56
N ILE A 65 -17.90 -11.07 60.77
CA ILE A 65 -17.19 -9.81 60.94
C ILE A 65 -18.16 -8.79 61.57
N VAL A 66 -17.80 -8.26 62.74
CA VAL A 66 -18.55 -7.20 63.42
C VAL A 66 -17.69 -5.94 63.45
N LEU A 67 -18.06 -4.94 62.64
CA LEU A 67 -17.43 -3.63 62.66
C LEU A 67 -17.97 -2.81 63.84
N ASN A 68 -17.07 -2.13 64.54
CA ASN A 68 -17.37 -1.34 65.73
C ASN A 68 -16.91 0.12 65.54
N GLY A 69 -17.44 0.77 64.52
CA GLY A 69 -17.08 2.11 64.05
C GLY A 69 -15.82 2.20 63.18
N LYS A 70 -15.11 1.08 62.98
CA LYS A 70 -13.79 1.03 62.32
C LYS A 70 -13.85 1.15 60.80
N THR A 71 -12.74 1.57 60.19
CA THR A 71 -12.43 1.41 58.76
C THR A 71 -11.28 0.43 58.57
N VAL A 72 -11.49 -0.67 57.83
CA VAL A 72 -10.48 -1.73 57.60
C VAL A 72 -10.50 -2.17 56.13
N THR A 73 -9.36 -2.62 55.60
CA THR A 73 -9.26 -3.29 54.30
C THR A 73 -8.77 -4.73 54.48
N ILE A 74 -9.39 -5.68 53.80
CA ILE A 74 -8.87 -7.03 53.59
C ILE A 74 -8.34 -7.11 52.15
N ASP A 75 -7.04 -7.34 52.02
CA ASP A 75 -6.36 -7.67 50.76
C ASP A 75 -6.43 -9.19 50.59
N GLY A 76 -7.32 -9.62 49.69
CA GLY A 76 -7.63 -11.03 49.44
C GLY A 76 -6.51 -11.79 48.74
N ASN A 77 -5.55 -11.10 48.11
CA ASN A 77 -4.32 -11.68 47.56
C ASN A 77 -4.56 -12.87 46.58
N HIS A 78 -5.70 -12.87 45.88
CA HIS A 78 -6.22 -13.97 45.05
C HIS A 78 -6.30 -15.33 45.79
N VAL A 79 -6.68 -15.28 47.07
CA VAL A 79 -7.07 -16.47 47.84
C VAL A 79 -8.38 -17.02 47.30
N VAL A 80 -8.38 -18.33 47.04
CA VAL A 80 -9.60 -19.09 46.73
C VAL A 80 -10.33 -19.39 48.03
N TRP A 81 -11.52 -18.82 48.18
CA TRP A 81 -12.40 -19.03 49.34
C TRP A 81 -13.51 -20.01 48.95
N ASP A 82 -13.30 -21.29 49.24
CA ASP A 82 -14.19 -22.41 48.86
C ASP A 82 -15.09 -22.93 50.00
N THR A 83 -14.85 -22.50 51.24
CA THR A 83 -15.46 -23.07 52.44
C THR A 83 -16.06 -21.98 53.34
N GLY A 84 -17.39 -22.02 53.50
CA GLY A 84 -18.15 -21.12 54.38
C GLY A 84 -18.32 -19.69 53.84
N GLY A 85 -19.30 -18.96 54.39
CA GLY A 85 -19.65 -17.60 53.95
C GLY A 85 -19.12 -16.48 54.86
N ILE A 86 -19.05 -15.26 54.30
CA ILE A 86 -18.62 -14.04 55.00
C ILE A 86 -19.87 -13.23 55.39
N THR A 87 -20.12 -13.04 56.68
CA THR A 87 -21.17 -12.13 57.19
C THR A 87 -20.54 -10.87 57.77
N ILE A 88 -20.92 -9.70 57.27
CA ILE A 88 -20.50 -8.38 57.76
C ILE A 88 -21.66 -7.72 58.49
N SER A 89 -21.41 -7.17 59.67
CA SER A 89 -22.44 -6.52 60.51
C SER A 89 -21.84 -5.43 61.41
N GLY A 90 -22.70 -4.71 62.13
CA GLY A 90 -22.29 -3.59 62.98
C GLY A 90 -22.22 -2.28 62.18
N ASN A 91 -21.29 -1.39 62.54
CA ASN A 91 -21.12 -0.08 61.91
C ASN A 91 -19.66 0.22 61.59
N GLY A 92 -19.41 1.02 60.56
CA GLY A 92 -18.07 1.30 60.03
C GLY A 92 -17.93 0.84 58.59
N SER A 93 -16.71 0.80 58.08
CA SER A 93 -16.42 0.48 56.68
C SER A 93 -15.44 -0.68 56.55
N LEU A 94 -15.69 -1.55 55.57
CA LEU A 94 -14.82 -2.65 55.19
C LEU A 94 -14.63 -2.63 53.67
N THR A 95 -13.39 -2.58 53.22
CA THR A 95 -13.04 -2.94 51.84
C THR A 95 -12.57 -4.38 51.81
N ILE A 96 -13.04 -5.18 50.86
CA ILE A 96 -12.44 -6.47 50.50
C ILE A 96 -11.97 -6.32 49.05
N THR A 97 -10.69 -6.57 48.79
CA THR A 97 -10.12 -6.58 47.44
C THR A 97 -9.68 -7.98 47.02
N ASP A 98 -9.66 -8.25 45.72
CA ASP A 98 -8.86 -9.32 45.09
C ASP A 98 -9.07 -10.72 45.74
N LEU A 99 -10.33 -11.13 45.93
CA LEU A 99 -10.71 -12.41 46.55
C LEU A 99 -11.59 -13.25 45.61
N ASP A 100 -11.27 -14.53 45.48
CA ASP A 100 -11.92 -15.45 44.54
C ASP A 100 -12.79 -16.48 45.28
N MET A 101 -14.11 -16.26 45.35
CA MET A 101 -15.03 -17.11 46.10
C MET A 101 -15.67 -18.19 45.22
N GLU A 102 -15.40 -19.46 45.54
CA GLU A 102 -15.89 -20.64 44.83
C GLU A 102 -17.07 -21.28 45.58
N GLY A 103 -18.29 -21.02 45.09
CA GLY A 103 -19.52 -21.30 45.81
C GLY A 103 -20.11 -22.71 45.72
N SER A 104 -19.51 -23.63 44.95
CA SER A 104 -20.09 -24.97 44.74
C SER A 104 -20.15 -25.83 46.01
N ALA A 105 -19.24 -25.63 46.96
CA ALA A 105 -19.22 -26.31 48.26
C ALA A 105 -19.89 -25.51 49.39
N ILE A 106 -20.18 -24.22 49.18
CA ILE A 106 -20.66 -23.32 50.23
C ILE A 106 -22.20 -23.45 50.37
N PRO A 107 -22.73 -23.87 51.54
CA PRO A 107 -24.16 -24.10 51.76
C PRO A 107 -24.96 -22.82 52.06
N ASN A 108 -24.30 -21.67 52.02
CA ASN A 108 -24.81 -20.33 52.35
C ASN A 108 -24.63 -19.40 51.15
N ARG A 109 -25.07 -18.13 51.25
CA ARG A 109 -24.63 -17.08 50.32
C ARG A 109 -23.19 -16.68 50.64
N LEU A 110 -22.39 -16.40 49.60
CA LEU A 110 -20.94 -16.15 49.74
C LEU A 110 -20.65 -14.96 50.65
N ILE A 111 -21.32 -13.83 50.43
CA ILE A 111 -21.20 -12.63 51.25
C ILE A 111 -22.58 -12.12 51.68
N THR A 112 -22.72 -11.84 52.97
CA THR A 112 -23.93 -11.24 53.58
C THR A 112 -23.58 -9.92 54.26
N ASN A 113 -24.08 -8.80 53.74
CA ASN A 113 -23.93 -7.49 54.35
C ASN A 113 -25.18 -7.13 55.19
N LYS A 114 -24.95 -6.82 56.47
CA LYS A 114 -25.94 -6.37 57.47
C LYS A 114 -25.45 -5.14 58.24
N LEU A 115 -24.67 -4.26 57.59
CA LEU A 115 -24.22 -3.01 58.19
C LEU A 115 -25.41 -2.09 58.55
N THR A 116 -25.30 -1.42 59.70
CA THR A 116 -26.25 -0.40 60.16
C THR A 116 -25.87 1.01 59.71
N SER A 117 -24.57 1.28 59.57
CA SER A 117 -24.05 2.47 58.88
C SER A 117 -22.59 2.29 58.42
N GLY A 118 -22.19 3.07 57.42
CA GLY A 118 -20.88 2.96 56.75
C GLY A 118 -20.92 2.11 55.47
N THR A 119 -19.75 1.72 54.93
CA THR A 119 -19.65 1.16 53.57
C THR A 119 -18.97 -0.21 53.55
N LEU A 120 -19.60 -1.19 52.91
CA LEU A 120 -18.90 -2.39 52.40
C LEU A 120 -18.51 -2.15 50.94
N THR A 121 -17.22 -2.17 50.62
CA THR A 121 -16.72 -2.10 49.24
C THR A 121 -16.12 -3.45 48.86
N LEU A 122 -16.67 -4.07 47.81
CA LEU A 122 -16.14 -5.27 47.17
C LEU A 122 -15.46 -4.82 45.86
N GLN A 123 -14.16 -5.03 45.73
CA GLN A 123 -13.38 -4.53 44.59
C GLN A 123 -12.50 -5.62 43.97
N GLY A 124 -12.65 -5.92 42.68
CA GLY A 124 -11.81 -6.94 42.03
C GLY A 124 -12.10 -8.37 42.47
N LEU A 125 -13.31 -8.66 42.98
CA LEU A 125 -13.68 -9.99 43.45
C LEU A 125 -14.20 -10.88 42.31
N THR A 126 -13.97 -12.18 42.44
CA THR A 126 -14.68 -13.22 41.68
C THR A 126 -15.69 -13.90 42.59
N LEU A 127 -16.98 -13.93 42.21
CA LEU A 127 -18.06 -14.54 42.98
C LEU A 127 -18.80 -15.55 42.10
N GLN A 128 -18.39 -16.84 42.18
CA GLN A 128 -18.81 -17.84 41.20
C GLN A 128 -19.51 -19.08 41.80
N ASN A 129 -20.32 -19.74 40.98
CA ASN A 129 -20.86 -21.10 41.19
C ASN A 129 -21.70 -21.32 42.47
N ALA A 130 -22.13 -20.27 43.19
CA ALA A 130 -22.86 -20.41 44.45
C ALA A 130 -24.26 -21.01 44.27
N THR A 131 -24.61 -21.99 45.11
CA THR A 131 -25.89 -22.73 45.06
C THR A 131 -27.05 -22.05 45.81
N GLN A 132 -26.75 -21.04 46.62
CA GLN A 132 -27.74 -20.20 47.33
C GLN A 132 -27.77 -18.75 46.84
N GLY A 133 -27.00 -18.43 45.80
CA GLY A 133 -26.71 -17.07 45.34
C GLY A 133 -25.40 -16.52 45.91
N ALA A 134 -24.80 -15.54 45.24
CA ALA A 134 -23.56 -14.91 45.65
C ALA A 134 -23.72 -13.96 46.85
N LEU A 135 -24.68 -13.04 46.76
CA LEU A 135 -24.77 -11.88 47.67
C LEU A 135 -26.11 -11.78 48.38
N ASN A 136 -26.07 -11.36 49.64
CA ASN A 136 -27.20 -10.90 50.43
C ASN A 136 -26.90 -9.51 50.98
N ILE A 137 -27.56 -8.48 50.47
CA ILE A 137 -27.36 -7.09 50.94
C ILE A 137 -28.64 -6.69 51.69
N ASP A 138 -28.60 -6.72 53.01
CA ASP A 138 -29.74 -6.47 53.90
C ASP A 138 -29.35 -5.42 54.96
N THR A 139 -29.07 -4.20 54.48
CA THR A 139 -28.50 -3.12 55.30
C THR A 139 -29.56 -2.11 55.75
N GLN A 140 -29.21 -1.27 56.73
CA GLN A 140 -30.02 -0.11 57.09
C GLN A 140 -29.75 1.08 56.15
N ALA A 141 -30.60 2.11 56.22
CA ALA A 141 -30.59 3.24 55.28
C ALA A 141 -29.32 4.12 55.34
N ASP A 142 -28.62 4.14 56.48
CA ASP A 142 -27.35 4.89 56.67
C ASP A 142 -26.11 4.09 56.21
N ALA A 143 -26.31 2.92 55.60
CA ALA A 143 -25.26 2.07 55.07
C ALA A 143 -25.27 2.02 53.53
N LYS A 144 -24.10 1.68 52.95
CA LYS A 144 -23.87 1.52 51.52
C LYS A 144 -23.16 0.20 51.23
N THR A 145 -23.47 -0.41 50.08
CA THR A 145 -22.60 -1.41 49.45
C THR A 145 -22.08 -0.87 48.12
N GLU A 146 -20.81 -1.11 47.84
CA GLU A 146 -20.16 -0.82 46.57
C GLU A 146 -19.63 -2.14 45.99
N ILE A 147 -19.97 -2.41 44.73
CA ILE A 147 -19.51 -3.56 43.96
C ILE A 147 -18.76 -2.99 42.76
N VAL A 148 -17.44 -3.10 42.77
CA VAL A 148 -16.54 -2.41 41.82
C VAL A 148 -15.67 -3.45 41.14
N ASP A 149 -15.55 -3.39 39.82
CA ASP A 149 -14.62 -4.26 39.06
C ASP A 149 -14.78 -5.77 39.39
N THR A 150 -15.99 -6.21 39.70
CA THR A 150 -16.29 -7.52 40.29
C THR A 150 -17.01 -8.42 39.28
N HIS A 151 -16.62 -9.69 39.21
CA HIS A 151 -17.21 -10.69 38.29
C HIS A 151 -18.13 -11.64 39.08
N ILE A 152 -19.43 -11.61 38.81
CA ILE A 152 -20.45 -12.40 39.51
C ILE A 152 -21.10 -13.34 38.50
N PHE A 153 -20.74 -14.62 38.47
CA PHE A 153 -21.18 -15.51 37.39
C PHE A 153 -21.48 -16.96 37.79
N ASN A 154 -22.30 -17.63 36.95
CA ASN A 154 -22.78 -19.01 37.14
C ASN A 154 -23.54 -19.28 38.46
N ASN A 155 -23.83 -18.26 39.28
CA ASN A 155 -24.49 -18.47 40.56
C ASN A 155 -25.95 -18.86 40.34
N THR A 156 -26.37 -19.97 40.94
CA THR A 156 -27.73 -20.46 40.88
C THR A 156 -28.34 -20.39 42.26
N ALA A 157 -29.22 -19.41 42.50
CA ALA A 157 -29.90 -19.29 43.78
C ALA A 157 -31.10 -20.25 43.84
N GLY A 158 -30.92 -21.37 44.55
CA GLY A 158 -31.99 -22.34 44.82
C GLY A 158 -33.25 -21.71 45.41
N SER A 159 -33.08 -20.64 46.19
CA SER A 159 -34.14 -19.69 46.55
C SER A 159 -33.67 -18.23 46.42
N GLY A 160 -34.47 -17.41 45.73
CA GLY A 160 -34.26 -15.99 45.49
C GLY A 160 -33.40 -15.69 44.24
N PRO A 161 -32.79 -14.49 44.16
CA PRO A 161 -31.86 -14.07 43.12
C PRO A 161 -30.40 -14.42 43.46
N ALA A 162 -29.47 -14.29 42.51
CA ALA A 162 -28.03 -14.40 42.82
C ALA A 162 -27.55 -13.29 43.77
N MET A 163 -28.07 -12.06 43.63
CA MET A 163 -27.86 -10.90 44.51
C MET A 163 -29.20 -10.43 45.05
N TYR A 164 -29.44 -10.60 46.35
CA TYR A 164 -30.64 -10.08 47.01
C TYR A 164 -30.39 -8.68 47.58
N LEU A 165 -31.32 -7.76 47.35
CA LEU A 165 -31.30 -6.41 47.94
C LEU A 165 -32.48 -6.24 48.92
N GLY A 166 -32.21 -5.98 50.18
CA GLY A 166 -33.17 -5.62 51.21
C GLY A 166 -33.62 -4.16 51.10
N THR A 167 -34.85 -3.88 51.54
CA THR A 167 -35.60 -2.62 51.37
C THR A 167 -34.79 -1.32 51.48
N ASN A 168 -33.91 -1.19 52.46
CA ASN A 168 -33.19 0.07 52.76
C ASN A 168 -31.74 0.10 52.22
N SER A 169 -31.34 -0.85 51.39
CA SER A 169 -29.93 -1.04 51.02
C SER A 169 -29.50 -0.14 49.87
N ASN A 170 -28.70 0.89 50.13
CA ASN A 170 -28.08 1.69 49.06
C ASN A 170 -26.94 0.89 48.40
N VAL A 171 -26.95 0.78 47.07
CA VAL A 171 -25.97 -0.02 46.32
C VAL A 171 -25.44 0.77 45.12
N LEU A 172 -24.12 0.77 44.97
CA LEU A 172 -23.44 1.13 43.72
C LEU A 172 -22.83 -0.13 43.11
N ILE A 173 -23.07 -0.35 41.82
CA ILE A 173 -22.40 -1.35 41.00
C ILE A 173 -21.67 -0.60 39.88
N SER A 174 -20.35 -0.77 39.77
CA SER A 174 -19.55 -0.13 38.73
C SER A 174 -18.51 -1.07 38.11
N TYR A 175 -18.28 -0.94 36.80
CA TYR A 175 -17.28 -1.73 36.05
C TYR A 175 -17.35 -3.25 36.26
N SER A 176 -18.52 -3.77 36.62
CA SER A 176 -18.71 -5.15 37.06
C SER A 176 -19.43 -5.97 35.99
N THR A 177 -19.21 -7.28 35.99
CA THR A 177 -19.82 -8.20 35.02
C THR A 177 -20.65 -9.23 35.77
N ILE A 178 -21.95 -9.26 35.49
CA ILE A 178 -22.93 -10.10 36.16
C ILE A 178 -23.53 -11.00 35.08
N GLU A 179 -23.13 -12.27 35.03
CA GLU A 179 -23.48 -13.12 33.87
C GLU A 179 -23.78 -14.60 34.16
N ASN A 180 -24.61 -15.21 33.31
CA ASN A 180 -25.01 -16.62 33.41
C ASN A 180 -25.63 -17.02 34.77
N ASN A 181 -26.05 -16.04 35.59
CA ASN A 181 -26.67 -16.30 36.89
C ASN A 181 -28.14 -16.70 36.72
N SER A 182 -28.68 -17.48 37.65
CA SER A 182 -30.12 -17.77 37.67
C SER A 182 -30.70 -17.93 39.07
N GLY A 183 -32.01 -17.71 39.21
CA GLY A 183 -32.74 -17.88 40.47
C GLY A 183 -34.03 -18.68 40.27
N THR A 184 -34.33 -19.61 41.18
CA THR A 184 -35.37 -20.65 40.99
C THR A 184 -36.56 -20.58 41.96
N ALA A 185 -36.66 -19.57 42.81
CA ALA A 185 -37.73 -19.51 43.83
C ALA A 185 -39.13 -19.36 43.23
N GLY A 186 -39.98 -20.36 43.45
CA GLY A 186 -41.41 -20.23 43.22
C GLY A 186 -42.06 -19.28 44.24
N GLY A 187 -42.82 -18.29 43.74
CA GLY A 187 -43.56 -17.31 44.55
C GLY A 187 -42.80 -16.03 44.92
N TYR A 188 -41.54 -15.89 44.49
CA TYR A 188 -40.65 -14.80 44.88
C TYR A 188 -39.89 -14.19 43.71
N GLU A 189 -39.28 -13.05 43.99
CA GLU A 189 -38.41 -12.28 43.12
C GLU A 189 -37.07 -13.01 42.90
N ALA A 190 -36.60 -13.08 41.65
CA ALA A 190 -35.48 -13.92 41.23
C ALA A 190 -34.77 -13.33 39.99
N GLY A 191 -33.85 -14.08 39.37
CA GLY A 191 -32.91 -13.58 38.34
C GLY A 191 -31.53 -13.28 38.94
N ALA A 192 -30.73 -12.44 38.29
CA ALA A 192 -29.42 -12.05 38.84
C ALA A 192 -29.55 -11.10 40.05
N ILE A 193 -30.28 -10.00 39.94
CA ILE A 193 -30.57 -9.07 41.04
C ILE A 193 -32.07 -9.09 41.34
N ALA A 194 -32.49 -9.17 42.61
CA ALA A 194 -33.89 -8.94 42.93
C ALA A 194 -34.16 -8.32 44.30
N SER A 195 -35.32 -7.67 44.43
CA SER A 195 -35.78 -7.01 45.65
C SER A 195 -37.31 -6.92 45.73
N LYS A 196 -37.83 -6.87 46.97
CA LYS A 196 -39.24 -6.69 47.30
C LYS A 196 -39.40 -5.49 48.24
N GLY A 197 -40.18 -4.49 47.82
CA GLY A 197 -40.30 -3.22 48.54
C GLY A 197 -38.99 -2.46 48.57
N TYR A 198 -38.33 -2.28 47.42
CA TYR A 198 -37.06 -1.54 47.37
C TYR A 198 -37.29 -0.04 47.55
N ASN A 199 -36.67 0.53 48.58
CA ASN A 199 -36.88 1.90 49.07
C ASN A 199 -35.54 2.61 49.35
N ALA A 200 -34.53 2.36 48.51
CA ALA A 200 -33.20 2.95 48.59
C ALA A 200 -32.69 3.33 47.20
N ASN A 201 -31.40 3.61 47.07
CA ASN A 201 -30.79 4.04 45.80
C ASN A 201 -29.92 2.93 45.22
N LEU A 202 -30.29 2.42 44.04
CA LEU A 202 -29.50 1.49 43.23
C LEU A 202 -28.87 2.22 42.05
N GLN A 203 -27.55 2.34 42.06
CA GLN A 203 -26.77 2.96 40.99
C GLN A 203 -25.97 1.89 40.25
N ILE A 204 -26.10 1.85 38.92
CA ILE A 204 -25.41 0.89 38.04
C ILE A 204 -24.71 1.70 36.95
N GLN A 205 -23.40 1.55 36.84
CA GLN A 205 -22.54 2.33 35.94
C GLN A 205 -21.55 1.40 35.23
N ASN A 206 -21.34 1.56 33.92
CA ASN A 206 -20.31 0.80 33.20
C ASN A 206 -20.38 -0.73 33.47
N THR A 207 -21.58 -1.31 33.61
CA THR A 207 -21.78 -2.68 34.10
C THR A 207 -22.39 -3.56 33.00
N ILE A 208 -21.99 -4.84 32.96
CA ILE A 208 -22.52 -5.81 32.00
C ILE A 208 -23.46 -6.79 32.69
N PHE A 209 -24.62 -6.99 32.08
CA PHE A 209 -25.56 -8.06 32.41
C PHE A 209 -25.73 -8.97 31.20
N ARG A 210 -25.12 -10.16 31.25
CA ARG A 210 -25.06 -11.10 30.10
C ARG A 210 -25.72 -12.44 30.45
N ASN A 211 -26.66 -12.90 29.64
CA ASN A 211 -27.25 -14.25 29.73
C ASN A 211 -27.82 -14.62 31.13
N ASN A 212 -28.30 -13.66 31.92
CA ASN A 212 -28.90 -13.97 33.22
C ASN A 212 -30.36 -14.40 33.02
N ILE A 213 -30.79 -15.44 33.75
CA ILE A 213 -32.07 -16.12 33.51
C ILE A 213 -32.90 -16.19 34.79
N ASN A 214 -34.13 -15.67 34.78
CA ASN A 214 -35.08 -15.96 35.85
C ASN A 214 -35.71 -17.35 35.57
N LYS A 215 -35.59 -18.28 36.53
CA LYS A 215 -36.07 -19.68 36.40
C LYS A 215 -37.17 -20.01 37.43
N ALA A 216 -37.85 -18.99 37.97
CA ALA A 216 -38.96 -19.17 38.91
C ALA A 216 -40.17 -19.87 38.25
N ALA A 217 -40.27 -21.19 38.40
CA ALA A 217 -41.21 -22.05 37.66
C ALA A 217 -42.68 -21.97 38.12
N PHE A 218 -42.95 -21.45 39.33
CA PHE A 218 -44.29 -21.37 39.90
C PHE A 218 -44.43 -20.10 40.73
N THR A 219 -45.04 -19.04 40.21
CA THR A 219 -45.37 -17.84 41.03
C THR A 219 -46.84 -17.46 40.85
N GLY A 220 -47.34 -16.59 41.74
CA GLY A 220 -48.62 -15.92 41.54
C GLY A 220 -48.46 -14.73 40.59
N VAL A 221 -48.95 -13.56 40.99
CA VAL A 221 -48.72 -12.29 40.27
C VAL A 221 -47.32 -11.68 40.56
N PHE A 222 -46.29 -12.50 40.84
CA PHE A 222 -45.08 -12.06 41.57
C PHE A 222 -43.73 -12.64 41.09
N GLY A 223 -43.57 -13.07 39.83
CA GLY A 223 -42.24 -13.46 39.33
C GLY A 223 -42.21 -14.44 38.16
N GLY A 224 -40.98 -14.66 37.67
CA GLY A 224 -40.66 -15.32 36.38
C GLY A 224 -40.04 -14.33 35.39
N GLY A 225 -40.32 -13.03 35.54
CA GLY A 225 -39.76 -11.93 34.78
C GLY A 225 -38.49 -11.31 35.40
N GLY A 226 -37.70 -10.62 34.58
CA GLY A 226 -36.47 -9.94 35.00
C GLY A 226 -35.28 -10.89 35.10
N GLY A 227 -34.70 -11.29 33.97
CA GLY A 227 -33.53 -12.17 33.94
C GLY A 227 -32.31 -11.55 34.62
N ALA A 228 -32.02 -10.28 34.33
CA ALA A 228 -30.98 -9.50 34.99
C ALA A 228 -31.47 -8.85 36.30
N MET A 229 -32.69 -8.31 36.33
CA MET A 229 -33.20 -7.55 37.48
C MET A 229 -34.72 -7.71 37.67
N SER A 230 -35.16 -8.05 38.88
CA SER A 230 -36.58 -8.20 39.24
C SER A 230 -36.90 -7.39 40.50
N LEU A 231 -37.59 -6.24 40.35
CA LEU A 231 -37.92 -5.31 41.44
C LEU A 231 -39.43 -5.22 41.63
N HIS A 232 -39.92 -5.63 42.80
CA HIS A 232 -41.34 -5.62 43.14
C HIS A 232 -41.63 -4.54 44.18
N TYR A 233 -42.74 -3.81 44.02
CA TYR A 233 -43.15 -2.71 44.90
C TYR A 233 -42.07 -1.63 45.06
N LEU A 234 -41.47 -1.20 43.94
CA LEU A 234 -40.43 -0.18 43.93
C LEU A 234 -40.99 1.17 44.40
N THR A 235 -40.40 1.73 45.47
CA THR A 235 -40.64 3.11 45.97
C THR A 235 -39.36 3.95 45.94
N GLY A 236 -38.19 3.32 45.88
CA GLY A 236 -36.88 3.96 45.78
C GLY A 236 -36.47 4.32 44.36
N ASN A 237 -35.17 4.58 44.19
CA ASN A 237 -34.58 5.13 42.96
C ASN A 237 -33.64 4.12 42.31
N VAL A 238 -33.69 4.01 40.98
CA VAL A 238 -32.75 3.22 40.18
C VAL A 238 -32.17 4.09 39.08
N SER A 239 -30.84 4.10 38.93
CA SER A 239 -30.15 4.77 37.82
C SER A 239 -29.17 3.82 37.14
N ILE A 240 -29.30 3.65 35.83
CA ILE A 240 -28.44 2.84 34.98
C ILE A 240 -27.75 3.78 33.97
N ASP A 241 -26.43 3.88 34.01
CA ASP A 241 -25.63 4.62 33.02
C ASP A 241 -24.59 3.73 32.35
N GLN A 242 -24.29 3.99 31.08
CA GLN A 242 -23.15 3.39 30.36
C GLN A 242 -23.06 1.86 30.41
N SER A 243 -24.20 1.17 30.49
CA SER A 243 -24.25 -0.27 30.81
C SER A 243 -24.81 -1.09 29.65
N TYR A 244 -24.52 -2.40 29.63
CA TYR A 244 -24.87 -3.29 28.52
C TYR A 244 -25.59 -4.55 29.00
N PHE A 245 -26.85 -4.68 28.58
CA PHE A 245 -27.74 -5.80 28.91
C PHE A 245 -27.95 -6.65 27.65
N ILE A 246 -27.31 -7.83 27.60
CA ILE A 246 -27.35 -8.73 26.44
C ILE A 246 -27.83 -10.13 26.79
N GLY A 247 -28.78 -10.65 26.00
CA GLY A 247 -29.20 -12.06 26.05
C GLY A 247 -29.86 -12.50 27.35
N ASN A 248 -30.33 -11.57 28.20
CA ASN A 248 -31.00 -11.92 29.45
C ASN A 248 -32.42 -12.42 29.15
N GLU A 249 -32.85 -13.44 29.88
CA GLU A 249 -34.02 -14.25 29.55
C GLU A 249 -34.97 -14.35 30.76
N THR A 250 -36.27 -14.18 30.52
CA THR A 250 -37.30 -14.56 31.49
C THR A 250 -37.46 -16.08 31.57
N ASN A 251 -38.26 -16.57 32.50
CA ASN A 251 -38.66 -17.97 32.45
C ASN A 251 -39.57 -18.23 31.24
N GLY A 252 -39.65 -19.47 30.76
CA GLY A 252 -40.54 -19.84 29.64
C GLY A 252 -39.93 -20.82 28.65
N ASN A 253 -38.60 -20.88 28.54
CA ASN A 253 -37.90 -21.78 27.63
C ASN A 253 -38.24 -23.25 27.93
N GLY A 254 -38.88 -23.93 26.97
CA GLY A 254 -39.32 -25.32 27.12
C GLY A 254 -40.49 -25.57 28.10
N ILE A 255 -41.16 -24.53 28.62
CA ILE A 255 -42.31 -24.63 29.53
C ILE A 255 -43.49 -23.79 29.03
N THR A 256 -44.68 -23.94 29.62
CA THR A 256 -45.85 -23.11 29.27
C THR A 256 -45.67 -21.67 29.80
N PRO A 257 -45.69 -20.63 28.94
CA PRO A 257 -45.57 -19.23 29.36
C PRO A 257 -46.64 -18.79 30.36
N GLN A 258 -46.31 -17.80 31.19
CA GLN A 258 -47.18 -17.23 32.23
C GLN A 258 -47.22 -15.71 32.14
N LYS A 259 -48.28 -15.09 32.68
CA LYS A 259 -48.57 -13.63 32.69
C LYS A 259 -47.62 -12.75 33.54
N THR A 260 -46.42 -13.25 33.76
CA THR A 260 -45.39 -12.69 34.64
C THR A 260 -43.99 -12.98 34.09
N PHE A 261 -43.87 -13.53 32.88
CA PHE A 261 -42.61 -13.85 32.21
C PHE A 261 -42.17 -12.65 31.36
N ASP A 262 -42.17 -11.49 32.02
CA ASP A 262 -41.99 -10.17 31.41
C ASP A 262 -40.60 -9.59 31.68
N GLY A 263 -40.11 -8.69 30.83
CA GLY A 263 -38.85 -7.97 31.10
C GLY A 263 -37.62 -8.87 30.99
N GLY A 264 -37.21 -9.24 29.78
CA GLY A 264 -36.07 -10.15 29.55
C GLY A 264 -34.82 -9.79 30.34
N ALA A 265 -34.46 -8.50 30.34
CA ALA A 265 -33.48 -7.96 31.28
C ALA A 265 -34.13 -7.50 32.60
N ILE A 266 -35.09 -6.58 32.55
CA ILE A 266 -35.57 -5.82 33.73
C ILE A 266 -37.09 -5.93 33.89
N TYR A 267 -37.53 -6.40 35.05
CA TYR A 267 -38.93 -6.42 35.47
C TYR A 267 -39.14 -5.51 36.68
N VAL A 268 -39.94 -4.45 36.50
CA VAL A 268 -40.39 -3.57 37.60
C VAL A 268 -41.89 -3.79 37.79
N PHE A 269 -42.25 -4.58 38.79
CA PHE A 269 -43.64 -4.83 39.14
C PHE A 269 -44.11 -3.82 40.20
N ASP A 270 -45.14 -3.04 39.87
CA ASP A 270 -45.86 -2.18 40.81
C ASP A 270 -44.97 -1.07 41.42
N GLY A 271 -44.24 -0.34 40.56
CA GLY A 271 -43.52 0.87 40.91
C GLY A 271 -44.49 2.01 41.25
N ARG A 272 -44.27 2.70 42.38
CA ARG A 272 -45.29 3.53 43.03
C ARG A 272 -44.70 4.62 43.93
N ASP A 273 -45.58 5.41 44.55
CA ASP A 273 -45.30 6.34 45.65
C ASP A 273 -44.20 7.39 45.41
N GLY A 274 -43.81 7.61 44.14
CA GLY A 274 -42.79 8.57 43.73
C GLY A 274 -41.49 7.96 43.18
N ALA A 275 -41.41 6.62 43.06
CA ALA A 275 -40.25 5.93 42.51
C ALA A 275 -39.76 6.49 41.16
N GLU A 276 -38.44 6.56 41.00
CA GLU A 276 -37.77 7.01 39.79
C GLU A 276 -36.87 5.91 39.20
N PHE A 277 -36.97 5.68 37.88
CA PHE A 277 -36.12 4.76 37.15
C PHE A 277 -35.48 5.47 35.94
N THR A 278 -34.17 5.68 35.98
CA THR A 278 -33.43 6.41 34.94
C THR A 278 -32.45 5.49 34.19
N ILE A 279 -32.41 5.60 32.86
CA ILE A 279 -31.48 4.90 31.99
C ILE A 279 -30.81 5.93 31.06
N SER A 280 -29.48 5.91 30.99
CA SER A 280 -28.69 6.76 30.09
C SER A 280 -27.55 6.00 29.43
N ASN A 281 -27.19 6.40 28.20
CA ASN A 281 -25.97 5.97 27.49
C ASN A 281 -25.79 4.43 27.35
N SER A 282 -26.87 3.66 27.46
CA SER A 282 -26.84 2.20 27.69
C SER A 282 -27.45 1.41 26.52
N THR A 283 -27.12 0.13 26.43
CA THR A 283 -27.61 -0.75 25.35
C THR A 283 -28.31 -1.99 25.90
N PHE A 284 -29.44 -2.34 25.30
CA PHE A 284 -30.22 -3.55 25.55
C PHE A 284 -30.34 -4.33 24.24
N ALA A 285 -29.68 -5.48 24.16
CA ALA A 285 -29.60 -6.27 22.93
C ALA A 285 -30.02 -7.74 23.13
N TYR A 286 -30.83 -8.28 22.22
CA TYR A 286 -31.20 -9.71 22.18
C TYR A 286 -31.83 -10.27 23.48
N ASN A 287 -32.40 -9.44 24.35
CA ASN A 287 -33.07 -9.91 25.56
C ASN A 287 -34.45 -10.49 25.20
N ILE A 288 -34.92 -11.51 25.95
CA ILE A 288 -36.11 -12.30 25.61
C ILE A 288 -37.10 -12.38 26.78
N ALA A 289 -38.32 -11.92 26.54
CA ALA A 289 -39.50 -12.15 27.37
C ALA A 289 -40.43 -13.18 26.71
N TYR A 290 -40.89 -14.19 27.45
CA TYR A 290 -41.89 -15.15 26.96
C TYR A 290 -43.32 -14.60 27.03
N ASP A 291 -43.51 -13.45 27.68
CA ASP A 291 -44.72 -12.64 27.62
C ASP A 291 -44.40 -11.20 27.17
N ASP A 292 -44.47 -10.19 28.05
CA ASP A 292 -44.32 -8.77 27.67
C ASP A 292 -42.92 -8.16 27.95
N GLY A 293 -42.52 -7.11 27.23
CA GLY A 293 -41.35 -6.29 27.55
C GLY A 293 -40.01 -6.99 27.27
N GLY A 294 -39.63 -7.17 26.00
CA GLY A 294 -38.54 -8.07 25.62
C GLY A 294 -37.18 -7.73 26.26
N ALA A 295 -36.89 -6.44 26.46
CA ALA A 295 -35.84 -5.99 27.37
C ALA A 295 -36.39 -5.59 28.75
N ILE A 296 -37.45 -4.78 28.79
CA ILE A 296 -37.93 -4.14 30.02
C ILE A 296 -39.46 -4.17 30.12
N MET A 297 -39.98 -4.50 31.30
CA MET A 297 -41.40 -4.31 31.65
C MET A 297 -41.52 -3.38 32.87
N PHE A 298 -42.25 -2.29 32.70
CA PHE A 298 -42.59 -1.32 33.75
C PHE A 298 -44.09 -1.36 34.06
N GLN A 299 -44.47 -1.95 35.20
CA GLN A 299 -45.80 -1.78 35.79
C GLN A 299 -45.78 -0.67 36.84
N GLY A 300 -46.67 0.32 36.72
CA GLY A 300 -46.82 1.41 37.70
C GLY A 300 -48.19 1.49 38.37
N THR A 301 -48.23 1.81 39.68
CA THR A 301 -49.44 2.18 40.43
C THR A 301 -49.24 3.52 41.17
N GLY A 302 -50.27 3.98 41.89
CA GLY A 302 -50.13 5.05 42.89
C GLY A 302 -50.27 6.48 42.37
N ASN A 303 -50.40 7.43 43.29
CA ASN A 303 -50.37 8.86 43.02
C ASN A 303 -49.74 9.62 44.22
N PRO A 304 -48.45 10.00 44.16
CA PRO A 304 -47.51 9.82 43.06
C PRO A 304 -47.25 8.34 42.71
N GLY A 305 -46.79 8.10 41.49
CA GLY A 305 -46.48 6.77 40.96
C GLY A 305 -45.16 6.78 40.17
N LEU A 306 -44.85 5.69 39.48
CA LEU A 306 -43.56 5.52 38.80
C LEU A 306 -43.26 6.61 37.75
N THR A 307 -42.05 7.16 37.81
CA THR A 307 -41.46 8.00 36.75
C THR A 307 -40.30 7.25 36.09
N THR A 308 -40.30 7.15 34.76
CA THR A 308 -39.20 6.53 34.01
C THR A 308 -38.60 7.51 32.99
N THR A 309 -37.29 7.64 32.97
CA THR A 309 -36.56 8.49 32.02
C THR A 309 -35.50 7.67 31.30
N ILE A 310 -35.61 7.53 29.98
CA ILE A 310 -34.63 6.83 29.14
C ILE A 310 -34.02 7.85 28.18
N SER A 311 -32.69 7.88 28.09
CA SER A 311 -31.95 8.84 27.28
C SER A 311 -30.77 8.18 26.58
N ASN A 312 -30.43 8.64 25.36
CA ASN A 312 -29.17 8.29 24.69
C ASN A 312 -28.90 6.75 24.66
N SER A 313 -29.93 5.92 24.52
CA SER A 313 -29.83 4.47 24.71
C SER A 313 -30.32 3.69 23.48
N THR A 314 -29.79 2.46 23.30
CA THR A 314 -30.06 1.62 22.14
C THR A 314 -30.75 0.31 22.52
N PHE A 315 -31.86 0.00 21.85
CA PHE A 315 -32.64 -1.24 22.01
C PHE A 315 -32.63 -1.99 20.68
N TYR A 316 -31.98 -3.15 20.66
CA TYR A 316 -31.64 -3.90 19.44
C TYR A 316 -32.10 -5.37 19.51
N GLU A 317 -32.91 -5.83 18.55
CA GLU A 317 -33.32 -7.25 18.40
C GLU A 317 -33.90 -7.92 19.67
N ASN A 318 -34.43 -7.15 20.63
CA ASN A 318 -35.11 -7.70 21.80
C ASN A 318 -36.49 -8.28 21.41
N LYS A 319 -36.97 -9.29 22.14
CA LYS A 319 -38.15 -10.07 21.76
C LYS A 319 -39.11 -10.29 22.94
N ALA A 320 -40.38 -10.02 22.74
CA ALA A 320 -41.47 -10.30 23.69
C ALA A 320 -42.51 -11.17 22.98
N TYR A 321 -42.72 -12.42 23.39
CA TYR A 321 -43.60 -13.33 22.65
C TYR A 321 -45.10 -13.11 22.91
N GLY A 322 -45.48 -12.44 24.01
CA GLY A 322 -46.85 -11.96 24.24
C GLY A 322 -47.92 -13.05 24.34
N LEU A 323 -47.56 -14.19 24.95
CA LEU A 323 -48.32 -15.44 24.89
C LEU A 323 -49.47 -15.52 25.91
N ASP A 324 -49.69 -14.48 26.72
CA ASP A 324 -50.82 -14.39 27.65
C ASP A 324 -52.18 -14.03 27.03
N GLY A 325 -52.19 -13.54 25.79
CA GLY A 325 -53.39 -13.08 25.10
C GLY A 325 -53.80 -11.62 25.38
N ALA A 326 -52.88 -10.73 25.73
CA ALA A 326 -53.13 -9.29 25.83
C ALA A 326 -53.08 -8.57 24.48
N GLY A 327 -52.09 -8.89 23.62
CA GLY A 327 -51.93 -8.26 22.30
C GLY A 327 -51.15 -6.92 22.28
N TYR A 328 -50.34 -6.63 23.30
CA TYR A 328 -49.72 -5.30 23.51
C TYR A 328 -48.23 -5.34 23.90
N SER A 329 -47.51 -6.38 23.46
CA SER A 329 -46.40 -6.92 24.26
C SER A 329 -45.08 -6.17 24.33
N GLY A 330 -44.82 -5.13 23.54
CA GLY A 330 -43.63 -4.29 23.76
C GLY A 330 -42.29 -5.02 23.58
N GLY A 331 -41.94 -5.35 22.34
CA GLY A 331 -40.76 -6.17 22.03
C GLY A 331 -39.42 -5.65 22.55
N ALA A 332 -39.29 -4.35 22.84
CA ALA A 332 -38.23 -3.83 23.71
C ALA A 332 -38.76 -3.45 25.10
N ILE A 333 -39.80 -2.61 25.18
CA ILE A 333 -40.31 -2.06 26.44
C ILE A 333 -41.84 -2.22 26.52
N GLN A 334 -42.35 -2.81 27.60
CA GLN A 334 -43.77 -2.72 27.97
C GLN A 334 -43.98 -1.67 29.08
N TYR A 335 -45.03 -0.88 28.95
CA TYR A 335 -45.52 0.02 30.00
C TYR A 335 -46.98 -0.30 30.35
N PHE A 336 -47.19 -0.88 31.54
CA PHE A 336 -48.52 -1.18 32.07
C PHE A 336 -48.90 -0.23 33.21
N LYS A 337 -49.90 0.63 33.01
CA LYS A 337 -50.42 1.48 34.09
C LYS A 337 -51.58 0.77 34.81
N ASN A 338 -51.36 0.41 36.06
CA ASN A 338 -52.29 -0.41 36.84
C ASN A 338 -53.24 0.49 37.67
N GLY A 339 -54.48 0.64 37.20
CA GLY A 339 -55.56 1.34 37.88
C GLY A 339 -55.85 2.76 37.34
N GLY A 340 -57.10 3.19 37.43
CA GLY A 340 -57.57 4.45 36.83
C GLY A 340 -57.10 5.73 37.51
N SER A 341 -56.82 5.69 38.81
CA SER A 341 -56.25 6.83 39.57
C SER A 341 -54.71 6.84 39.59
N SER A 342 -54.08 5.79 39.07
CA SER A 342 -52.63 5.63 39.09
C SER A 342 -51.95 6.51 38.04
N ARG A 343 -50.75 6.99 38.36
CA ARG A 343 -49.94 7.84 37.50
C ARG A 343 -48.66 7.13 37.10
N MET A 344 -48.29 7.28 35.83
CA MET A 344 -46.95 6.99 35.34
C MET A 344 -46.49 8.16 34.48
N THR A 345 -45.21 8.52 34.59
CA THR A 345 -44.58 9.56 33.77
C THR A 345 -43.42 8.93 33.01
N ASN A 346 -43.66 8.51 31.77
CA ASN A 346 -42.66 7.79 30.98
C ASN A 346 -42.11 8.69 29.88
N THR A 347 -40.80 8.85 29.82
CA THR A 347 -40.13 9.82 28.95
C THR A 347 -38.91 9.20 28.27
N ILE A 348 -38.84 9.29 26.95
CA ILE A 348 -37.75 8.77 26.13
C ILE A 348 -37.17 9.90 25.30
N HIS A 349 -35.86 10.08 25.36
CA HIS A 349 -35.11 11.09 24.63
C HIS A 349 -33.98 10.44 23.84
N ALA A 350 -33.76 10.89 22.60
CA ALA A 350 -32.54 10.63 21.86
C ALA A 350 -32.11 9.14 21.85
N SER A 351 -33.05 8.22 21.66
CA SER A 351 -32.83 6.77 21.81
C SER A 351 -33.21 6.01 20.54
N THR A 352 -32.57 4.86 20.30
CA THR A 352 -32.68 4.06 19.07
C THR A 352 -33.33 2.71 19.34
N PHE A 353 -34.31 2.31 18.52
CA PHE A 353 -35.05 1.05 18.60
C PHE A 353 -35.03 0.33 17.24
N VAL A 354 -34.19 -0.69 17.10
CA VAL A 354 -33.94 -1.42 15.85
C VAL A 354 -34.31 -2.90 15.99
N GLY A 355 -35.12 -3.42 15.07
CA GLY A 355 -35.39 -4.88 14.95
C GLY A 355 -36.19 -5.52 16.09
N ASN A 356 -36.68 -4.77 17.07
CA ASN A 356 -37.35 -5.35 18.25
C ASN A 356 -38.69 -6.00 17.85
N GLN A 357 -39.07 -7.09 18.52
CA GLN A 357 -40.13 -8.01 18.06
C GLN A 357 -41.20 -8.24 19.14
N GLY A 358 -42.46 -7.97 18.81
CA GLY A 358 -43.64 -8.38 19.60
C GLY A 358 -44.37 -9.55 18.95
N GLY A 359 -44.47 -10.68 19.63
CA GLY A 359 -45.01 -11.93 19.10
C GLY A 359 -43.99 -12.84 18.42
N ASP A 360 -44.51 -13.96 17.95
CA ASP A 360 -43.81 -15.11 17.39
C ASP A 360 -44.78 -16.00 16.58
N GLU A 361 -44.31 -17.16 16.12
CA GLU A 361 -45.13 -18.18 15.45
C GLU A 361 -46.24 -18.82 16.32
N ASN A 362 -46.22 -18.63 17.64
CA ASN A 362 -47.24 -19.14 18.57
C ASN A 362 -48.32 -18.08 18.91
N SER A 363 -48.19 -16.86 18.39
CA SER A 363 -49.07 -15.74 18.71
C SER A 363 -50.49 -15.92 18.20
N SER A 364 -51.45 -15.97 19.13
CA SER A 364 -52.87 -16.20 18.86
C SER A 364 -53.74 -14.92 18.77
N LEU A 365 -53.11 -13.74 18.89
CA LEU A 365 -53.73 -12.42 18.72
C LEU A 365 -52.81 -11.48 17.94
N GLU A 366 -53.36 -10.39 17.38
CA GLU A 366 -52.54 -9.32 16.80
C GLU A 366 -51.70 -8.65 17.91
N GLN A 367 -50.38 -8.73 17.76
CA GLN A 367 -49.44 -8.10 18.69
C GLN A 367 -49.17 -6.65 18.31
N ARG A 368 -48.91 -5.81 19.31
CA ARG A 368 -48.80 -4.35 19.15
C ARG A 368 -47.66 -3.77 19.99
N GLY A 369 -46.83 -2.94 19.37
CA GLY A 369 -45.62 -2.40 19.99
C GLY A 369 -44.44 -3.35 19.81
N GLY A 370 -43.92 -3.48 18.59
CA GLY A 370 -42.67 -4.24 18.34
C GLY A 370 -41.47 -3.62 19.04
N ALA A 371 -41.42 -2.29 19.19
CA ALA A 371 -40.52 -1.62 20.13
C ALA A 371 -41.20 -1.35 21.49
N ILE A 372 -42.28 -0.57 21.51
CA ILE A 372 -42.91 -0.10 22.77
C ILE A 372 -44.38 -0.47 22.87
N GLY A 373 -44.68 -1.29 23.88
CA GLY A 373 -46.01 -1.60 24.36
C GLY A 373 -46.53 -0.49 25.28
N LEU A 374 -47.83 -0.25 25.20
CA LEU A 374 -48.58 0.64 26.08
C LEU A 374 -49.89 -0.05 26.42
N SER A 375 -50.08 -0.38 27.69
CA SER A 375 -51.19 -1.17 28.22
C SER A 375 -51.63 -0.66 29.60
N GLY A 376 -52.60 -1.32 30.23
CA GLY A 376 -53.09 -0.94 31.56
C GLY A 376 -54.50 -1.43 31.86
N ALA A 377 -54.95 -1.20 33.09
CA ALA A 377 -56.20 -1.77 33.64
C ALA A 377 -57.50 -1.07 33.17
N GLY A 378 -57.70 -0.97 31.85
CA GLY A 378 -58.86 -0.33 31.21
C GLY A 378 -58.55 1.00 30.50
N THR A 379 -59.55 1.56 29.80
CA THR A 379 -59.37 2.65 28.81
C THR A 379 -58.84 3.97 29.38
N PHE A 380 -59.17 4.32 30.63
CA PHE A 380 -58.60 5.48 31.32
C PHE A 380 -57.27 5.14 32.03
N ALA A 381 -56.96 3.85 32.15
CA ALA A 381 -55.82 3.31 32.84
C ALA A 381 -54.66 2.92 31.89
N THR A 382 -54.71 3.15 30.58
CA THR A 382 -53.55 2.92 29.69
C THR A 382 -52.35 3.80 30.06
N ALA A 383 -51.13 3.30 29.92
CA ALA A 383 -49.90 4.07 30.01
C ALA A 383 -49.70 5.02 28.80
N THR A 384 -48.87 6.04 28.98
CA THR A 384 -48.44 6.96 27.92
C THR A 384 -46.92 7.13 27.99
N VAL A 385 -46.28 7.43 26.85
CA VAL A 385 -44.86 7.73 26.76
C VAL A 385 -44.63 8.97 25.90
N SER A 386 -43.81 9.91 26.39
CA SER A 386 -43.26 11.00 25.60
C SER A 386 -41.99 10.50 24.90
N ARG A 387 -41.83 10.78 23.60
CA ARG A 387 -40.68 10.31 22.81
C ARG A 387 -40.14 11.42 21.93
N ASN A 388 -38.93 11.90 22.23
CA ASN A 388 -38.31 13.04 21.55
C ASN A 388 -36.95 12.62 20.95
N ASN A 389 -36.56 13.18 19.81
CA ASN A 389 -35.29 12.86 19.12
C ASN A 389 -35.03 11.37 18.89
N SER A 390 -36.07 10.52 18.80
CA SER A 390 -35.91 9.06 18.88
C SER A 390 -36.15 8.37 17.55
N LEU A 391 -35.43 7.27 17.34
CA LEU A 391 -35.28 6.56 16.08
C LEU A 391 -35.87 5.15 16.23
N PHE A 392 -36.83 4.79 15.38
CA PHE A 392 -37.50 3.50 15.38
C PHE A 392 -37.48 2.90 13.97
N LEU A 393 -36.96 1.67 13.85
CA LEU A 393 -36.56 1.07 12.56
C LEU A 393 -36.73 -0.46 12.54
N GLY A 394 -37.49 -0.98 11.59
CA GLY A 394 -37.55 -2.41 11.30
C GLY A 394 -38.11 -3.24 12.45
N ASN A 395 -38.89 -2.62 13.33
CA ASN A 395 -39.51 -3.30 14.46
C ASN A 395 -40.64 -4.19 13.94
N ARG A 396 -40.92 -5.29 14.63
CA ARG A 396 -41.72 -6.41 14.10
C ARG A 396 -42.89 -6.72 15.03
N VAL A 397 -44.06 -7.01 14.47
CA VAL A 397 -45.17 -7.60 15.23
C VAL A 397 -45.83 -8.74 14.47
N TYR A 398 -46.28 -9.77 15.18
CA TYR A 398 -47.01 -10.91 14.60
C TYR A 398 -48.53 -10.68 14.65
N ASN A 399 -49.26 -11.33 13.75
CA ASN A 399 -50.71 -11.33 13.72
C ASN A 399 -51.29 -12.49 14.57
N ASN A 400 -52.62 -12.59 14.59
CA ASN A 400 -53.37 -13.65 15.29
C ASN A 400 -53.25 -15.06 14.69
N ASP A 401 -52.47 -15.24 13.63
CA ASP A 401 -52.26 -16.52 12.93
C ASP A 401 -50.81 -17.02 13.07
N GLY A 402 -50.00 -16.40 13.95
CA GLY A 402 -48.56 -16.69 14.08
C GLY A 402 -47.71 -16.19 12.92
N VAL A 403 -48.15 -15.17 12.15
CA VAL A 403 -47.45 -14.66 10.96
C VAL A 403 -46.97 -13.22 11.15
N LEU A 404 -45.73 -12.94 10.75
CA LEU A 404 -45.13 -11.60 10.79
C LEU A 404 -45.96 -10.59 9.97
N ASN A 405 -46.47 -9.55 10.62
CA ASN A 405 -47.37 -8.56 10.04
C ASN A 405 -46.60 -7.34 9.51
N HIS A 406 -45.98 -7.49 8.34
CA HIS A 406 -45.24 -6.43 7.64
C HIS A 406 -46.06 -5.13 7.47
N SER A 407 -47.37 -5.23 7.29
CA SER A 407 -48.29 -4.11 7.08
C SER A 407 -48.83 -3.48 8.38
N SER A 408 -48.34 -3.87 9.56
CA SER A 408 -48.87 -3.37 10.83
C SER A 408 -48.53 -1.91 11.09
N ASN A 409 -49.52 -1.16 11.59
CA ASN A 409 -49.34 0.20 12.10
C ASN A 409 -48.83 0.23 13.56
N TYR A 410 -48.54 -0.93 14.14
CA TYR A 410 -48.13 -1.09 15.54
C TYR A 410 -46.68 -1.59 15.71
N LYS A 411 -45.90 -1.67 14.61
CA LYS A 411 -44.50 -2.11 14.61
C LYS A 411 -43.62 -1.33 15.59
N ASP A 412 -43.67 0.00 15.57
CA ASP A 412 -42.93 0.79 16.58
C ASP A 412 -43.63 0.83 17.94
N ILE A 413 -44.77 1.52 18.04
CA ILE A 413 -45.51 1.70 19.29
C ILE A 413 -46.94 1.21 19.13
N SER A 414 -47.47 0.54 20.16
CA SER A 414 -48.79 -0.11 20.19
C SER A 414 -49.99 0.82 19.98
N ASN A 415 -49.79 2.14 20.09
CA ASN A 415 -50.85 3.12 19.85
C ASN A 415 -51.01 3.46 18.36
N ASN A 416 -52.23 3.82 17.98
CA ASN A 416 -52.59 4.30 16.64
C ASN A 416 -52.29 5.79 16.43
N GLN A 417 -51.47 6.40 17.28
CA GLN A 417 -51.04 7.79 17.13
C GLN A 417 -50.14 7.91 15.90
N THR A 418 -50.66 8.52 14.83
CA THR A 418 -49.95 8.73 13.55
C THR A 418 -49.04 9.96 13.62
N THR A 419 -48.30 10.13 14.73
CA THR A 419 -47.25 11.16 14.85
C THR A 419 -46.06 10.74 13.99
N GLN A 420 -46.14 11.13 12.72
CA GLN A 420 -45.16 10.84 11.67
C GLN A 420 -44.49 12.15 11.23
N LYS A 421 -43.16 12.21 11.43
CA LYS A 421 -42.23 13.21 10.87
C LYS A 421 -42.44 14.68 11.28
N GLY A 422 -41.47 15.24 12.00
CA GLY A 422 -41.20 16.70 12.01
C GLY A 422 -41.64 17.54 13.22
N THR A 423 -42.55 17.07 14.09
CA THR A 423 -42.93 17.84 15.30
C THR A 423 -41.91 17.68 16.43
N ASP A 424 -41.63 16.44 16.82
CA ASP A 424 -40.89 16.07 18.04
C ASP A 424 -39.56 15.33 17.74
N ASN A 425 -39.11 15.42 16.48
CA ASN A 425 -37.97 14.70 15.91
C ASN A 425 -38.05 13.18 16.14
N ILE A 426 -39.05 12.55 15.52
CA ILE A 426 -39.25 11.10 15.57
C ILE A 426 -39.14 10.55 14.14
N ILE A 427 -38.21 9.62 13.95
CA ILE A 427 -38.18 8.73 12.78
C ILE A 427 -38.84 7.43 13.20
N ASN A 428 -39.95 7.13 12.52
CA ASN A 428 -40.97 6.11 12.80
C ASN A 428 -41.54 5.80 11.42
N VAL A 429 -40.83 4.93 10.69
CA VAL A 429 -40.80 4.93 9.22
C VAL A 429 -41.47 3.72 8.57
N ASP A 430 -41.66 2.65 9.32
CA ASP A 430 -42.21 1.40 8.79
C ASP A 430 -43.71 1.19 9.13
N LYS A 431 -44.34 2.05 9.93
CA LYS A 431 -45.77 1.93 10.28
C LYS A 431 -46.64 1.86 9.01
N GLY A 432 -47.25 0.70 8.80
CA GLY A 432 -48.13 0.42 7.66
C GLY A 432 -47.43 0.09 6.33
N VAL A 433 -46.10 0.05 6.29
CA VAL A 433 -45.31 -0.10 5.06
C VAL A 433 -44.17 -1.12 5.27
N ASP A 434 -43.96 -2.01 4.30
CA ASP A 434 -42.80 -2.90 4.31
C ASP A 434 -41.54 -2.13 3.84
N SER A 435 -40.46 -2.21 4.60
CA SER A 435 -39.57 -1.03 4.77
C SER A 435 -38.11 -1.23 4.36
N THR A 436 -37.76 -2.34 3.72
CA THR A 436 -36.36 -2.75 3.43
C THR A 436 -35.51 -1.64 2.77
N GLN A 437 -36.05 -0.95 1.75
CA GLN A 437 -35.35 0.18 1.13
C GLN A 437 -35.14 1.35 2.11
N LEU A 438 -36.20 1.73 2.83
CA LEU A 438 -36.19 2.85 3.77
C LEU A 438 -35.34 2.57 5.02
N LEU A 439 -35.15 1.30 5.37
CA LEU A 439 -34.15 0.83 6.33
C LEU A 439 -32.73 1.07 5.80
N GLN A 440 -32.45 0.71 4.55
CA GLN A 440 -31.16 0.96 3.90
C GLN A 440 -30.87 2.46 3.70
N ASP A 441 -31.88 3.28 3.40
CA ASP A 441 -31.77 4.74 3.26
C ASP A 441 -31.42 5.45 4.59
N ILE A 442 -31.58 4.76 5.73
CA ILE A 442 -31.32 5.28 7.08
C ILE A 442 -30.08 4.63 7.70
N LEU A 443 -29.99 3.30 7.68
CA LEU A 443 -28.91 2.54 8.31
C LEU A 443 -27.73 2.29 7.37
N GLY A 444 -27.94 2.33 6.05
CA GLY A 444 -26.96 1.96 5.04
C GLY A 444 -27.01 0.48 4.65
N ILE A 445 -26.16 0.06 3.71
CA ILE A 445 -26.10 -1.33 3.22
C ILE A 445 -25.87 -2.30 4.39
N ASN A 446 -26.85 -3.19 4.61
CA ASN A 446 -26.91 -4.13 5.74
C ASN A 446 -26.63 -3.49 7.12
N GLY A 447 -26.84 -2.17 7.26
CA GLY A 447 -26.42 -1.38 8.43
C GLY A 447 -27.23 -1.61 9.71
N SER A 448 -28.13 -2.59 9.75
CA SER A 448 -28.80 -3.04 10.97
C SER A 448 -27.87 -3.89 11.86
N LEU A 449 -26.64 -3.42 12.07
CA LEU A 449 -25.62 -4.08 12.89
C LEU A 449 -25.36 -3.28 14.18
N LEU A 450 -25.08 -4.01 15.25
CA LEU A 450 -24.77 -3.47 16.56
C LEU A 450 -23.23 -3.42 16.71
N VAL A 451 -22.63 -2.23 16.60
CA VAL A 451 -21.19 -2.07 16.35
C VAL A 451 -20.41 -1.66 17.61
N LEU A 452 -19.22 -2.24 17.79
CA LEU A 452 -18.38 -2.10 18.98
C LEU A 452 -17.31 -1.00 18.87
N ASN A 453 -16.70 -0.85 17.69
CA ASN A 453 -15.56 0.05 17.44
C ASN A 453 -15.89 1.55 17.46
N GLN A 454 -17.18 1.90 17.60
CA GLN A 454 -17.68 3.27 17.48
C GLN A 454 -17.74 4.07 18.78
N THR A 455 -17.38 3.51 19.93
CA THR A 455 -17.56 4.16 21.25
C THR A 455 -16.28 4.19 22.10
N GLU A 456 -16.14 5.23 22.92
CA GLU A 456 -15.12 5.33 23.98
C GLU A 456 -15.64 4.77 25.33
N ILE A 457 -16.94 4.43 25.40
CA ILE A 457 -17.59 3.92 26.62
C ILE A 457 -17.40 2.42 26.72
N THR A 458 -16.84 2.00 27.86
CA THR A 458 -16.61 0.59 28.21
C THR A 458 -17.42 0.18 29.42
N ALA A 459 -17.75 -1.11 29.50
CA ALA A 459 -18.49 -1.72 30.59
C ALA A 459 -17.93 -3.11 30.95
N GLY A 460 -18.23 -3.56 32.17
CA GLY A 460 -17.79 -4.83 32.70
C GLY A 460 -16.32 -4.85 33.13
N VAL A 461 -15.92 -5.94 33.80
CA VAL A 461 -14.52 -6.16 34.22
C VAL A 461 -13.61 -6.25 33.00
N GLU A 462 -14.11 -6.85 31.91
CA GLU A 462 -13.42 -6.98 30.63
C GLU A 462 -13.33 -5.68 29.82
N ARG A 463 -13.93 -4.58 30.30
CA ARG A 463 -13.97 -3.26 29.64
C ARG A 463 -14.43 -3.34 28.18
N SER A 464 -15.42 -4.17 27.91
CA SER A 464 -16.03 -4.28 26.57
C SER A 464 -16.73 -2.97 26.20
N ALA A 465 -16.58 -2.55 24.95
CA ALA A 465 -17.30 -1.40 24.39
C ALA A 465 -18.83 -1.59 24.52
N VAL A 466 -19.55 -0.53 24.90
CA VAL A 466 -21.03 -0.52 24.94
C VAL A 466 -21.54 -0.21 23.52
N PRO A 467 -22.00 -1.20 22.75
CA PRO A 467 -22.18 -1.02 21.32
C PRO A 467 -23.46 -0.24 21.00
N THR A 468 -23.51 0.33 19.81
CA THR A 468 -24.65 1.13 19.35
C THR A 468 -24.92 0.86 17.86
N VAL A 469 -25.99 1.43 17.30
CA VAL A 469 -26.31 1.30 15.87
C VAL A 469 -25.95 2.60 15.15
N PRO A 470 -25.01 2.59 14.18
CA PRO A 470 -24.70 3.75 13.36
C PRO A 470 -25.80 3.97 12.31
N TYR A 471 -25.76 5.11 11.62
CA TYR A 471 -26.66 5.40 10.51
C TYR A 471 -25.89 6.03 9.34
N LYS A 472 -26.46 5.94 8.14
CA LYS A 472 -25.88 6.40 6.87
C LYS A 472 -25.59 7.91 6.89
N PRO A 473 -24.38 8.38 6.50
CA PRO A 473 -24.09 9.81 6.34
C PRO A 473 -24.98 10.43 5.26
N GLU A 474 -25.36 11.70 5.43
CA GLU A 474 -26.38 12.39 4.60
C GLU A 474 -27.76 11.71 4.53
N GLY A 475 -27.96 10.57 5.21
CA GLY A 475 -29.22 9.82 5.27
C GLY A 475 -30.28 10.48 6.16
N MET A 476 -31.49 9.96 6.12
CA MET A 476 -32.66 10.58 6.79
C MET A 476 -32.51 10.79 8.32
N ALA A 477 -31.65 10.03 9.00
CA ALA A 477 -31.37 10.21 10.43
C ALA A 477 -30.41 11.37 10.74
N ASP A 478 -29.56 11.77 9.80
CA ASP A 478 -28.64 12.90 9.96
C ASP A 478 -29.34 14.24 9.68
N ASN A 479 -28.88 15.29 10.36
CA ASN A 479 -29.21 16.71 10.11
C ASN A 479 -30.70 17.14 10.03
N THR A 480 -31.67 16.24 10.20
CA THR A 480 -33.09 16.48 9.97
C THR A 480 -33.83 17.22 11.09
N TYR A 481 -33.19 17.60 12.21
CA TYR A 481 -33.88 18.36 13.25
C TYR A 481 -34.20 19.81 12.86
N THR A 482 -35.50 20.10 12.82
CA THR A 482 -36.09 21.43 12.55
C THR A 482 -37.01 21.94 13.66
N GLY A 483 -37.08 21.25 14.80
CA GLY A 483 -37.96 21.59 15.92
C GLY A 483 -37.43 22.67 16.87
N LYS A 484 -38.15 22.90 17.98
CA LYS A 484 -37.86 23.96 18.97
C LYS A 484 -37.51 23.45 20.38
N GLY A 485 -37.48 22.15 20.59
CA GLY A 485 -37.04 21.55 21.86
C GLY A 485 -35.52 21.59 21.97
N GLU A 486 -35.02 21.41 23.19
CA GLU A 486 -33.58 21.24 23.39
C GLU A 486 -33.17 19.80 23.08
N LEU A 487 -32.10 19.65 22.29
CA LEU A 487 -31.42 18.37 22.16
C LEU A 487 -30.44 18.18 23.32
N LEU A 488 -30.21 16.93 23.71
CA LEU A 488 -29.11 16.62 24.63
C LEU A 488 -27.79 17.04 23.97
N LEU A 489 -26.91 17.69 24.74
CA LEU A 489 -25.61 18.18 24.25
C LEU A 489 -24.75 17.07 23.63
N ASN A 490 -24.89 15.84 24.16
CA ASN A 490 -24.10 14.69 23.78
C ASN A 490 -24.97 13.55 23.19
N ASP A 491 -24.32 12.65 22.45
CA ASP A 491 -24.86 11.34 22.05
C ASP A 491 -24.58 10.25 23.11
N GLN A 492 -25.01 9.01 22.84
CA GLN A 492 -24.79 7.81 23.67
C GLN A 492 -23.34 7.63 24.11
N ARG A 493 -22.38 8.13 23.32
CA ARG A 493 -20.95 7.89 23.44
C ARG A 493 -20.23 9.08 24.07
N LEU A 494 -21.00 10.00 24.68
CA LEU A 494 -20.58 11.28 25.23
C LEU A 494 -19.96 12.25 24.19
N ASN A 495 -20.14 12.02 22.89
CA ASN A 495 -19.67 12.92 21.83
C ASN A 495 -20.68 14.04 21.55
N ASN A 496 -20.21 15.22 21.13
CA ASN A 496 -21.08 16.36 20.79
C ASN A 496 -22.16 15.97 19.76
N ARG A 497 -23.42 16.25 20.07
CA ARG A 497 -24.58 16.11 19.17
C ARG A 497 -24.83 17.41 18.41
N TYR A 498 -25.44 17.34 17.21
CA TYR A 498 -25.94 18.52 16.51
C TYR A 498 -27.43 18.45 16.18
N LYS A 499 -27.83 17.50 15.31
CA LYS A 499 -29.20 17.41 14.77
C LYS A 499 -29.68 15.99 14.48
N ALA A 500 -28.85 14.99 14.72
CA ALA A 500 -29.18 13.60 14.43
C ALA A 500 -30.21 13.00 15.40
N HIS A 501 -31.05 12.14 14.82
CA HIS A 501 -32.01 11.30 15.52
C HIS A 501 -31.35 10.12 16.24
N GLY A 502 -32.03 9.61 17.26
CA GLY A 502 -31.63 8.39 17.98
C GLY A 502 -30.42 8.60 18.89
N ALA A 503 -29.81 7.48 19.28
CA ALA A 503 -28.74 7.40 20.26
C ALA A 503 -27.42 8.05 19.83
N VAL A 504 -27.19 8.31 18.54
CA VAL A 504 -25.85 8.58 17.97
C VAL A 504 -25.78 9.95 17.27
N GLN A 505 -24.60 10.56 17.20
CA GLN A 505 -24.26 11.58 16.19
C GLN A 505 -22.94 11.20 15.49
N ALA A 506 -23.01 10.80 14.22
CA ALA A 506 -21.86 10.79 13.32
C ALA A 506 -21.63 12.20 12.74
N SER A 507 -20.36 12.57 12.56
CA SER A 507 -19.88 13.57 11.60
C SER A 507 -19.17 12.83 10.47
N TRP A 508 -18.98 13.48 9.34
CA TRP A 508 -18.45 12.86 8.13
C TRP A 508 -17.60 13.82 7.31
N ILE A 509 -16.69 13.25 6.53
CA ILE A 509 -16.01 13.91 5.42
C ILE A 509 -16.37 13.09 4.18
N LYS A 510 -17.00 13.73 3.21
CA LYS A 510 -17.35 13.16 1.91
C LYS A 510 -16.24 13.51 0.93
N TYR A 511 -15.77 12.51 0.21
CA TYR A 511 -14.80 12.62 -0.86
C TYR A 511 -15.54 12.28 -2.15
N ASP A 512 -15.58 13.21 -3.10
CA ASP A 512 -16.21 13.01 -4.39
C ASP A 512 -15.15 12.92 -5.48
N ALA A 513 -15.24 11.87 -6.30
CA ALA A 513 -14.24 11.57 -7.32
C ALA A 513 -14.23 12.58 -8.48
N ASN A 514 -15.22 13.49 -8.56
CA ASN A 514 -15.26 14.62 -9.50
C ASN A 514 -14.98 14.19 -10.95
N GLY A 515 -15.83 13.31 -11.47
CA GLY A 515 -15.67 12.69 -12.79
C GLY A 515 -14.72 11.49 -12.86
N GLY A 516 -13.99 11.17 -11.79
CA GLY A 516 -13.29 9.90 -11.61
C GLY A 516 -14.16 8.82 -10.93
N ALA A 517 -13.50 7.76 -10.46
CA ALA A 517 -14.09 6.66 -9.71
C ALA A 517 -13.14 6.15 -8.61
N PHE A 518 -13.70 5.70 -7.49
CA PHE A 518 -12.98 4.94 -6.47
C PHE A 518 -12.99 3.45 -6.85
N GLY A 519 -11.81 2.84 -7.00
CA GLY A 519 -11.63 1.44 -7.39
C GLY A 519 -11.90 0.44 -6.26
N LEU A 520 -13.03 0.60 -5.56
CA LEU A 520 -13.47 -0.18 -4.42
C LEU A 520 -14.46 -1.28 -4.86
N MET A 521 -14.43 -2.43 -4.20
CA MET A 521 -15.50 -3.43 -4.30
C MET A 521 -16.78 -2.92 -3.62
N ALA A 522 -17.96 -3.38 -4.03
CA ALA A 522 -19.21 -2.99 -3.38
C ALA A 522 -19.22 -3.34 -1.88
N MET A 523 -19.78 -2.44 -1.05
CA MET A 523 -19.83 -2.62 0.40
C MET A 523 -20.85 -3.71 0.80
N ASP A 524 -20.39 -4.79 1.42
CA ASP A 524 -21.26 -5.85 1.95
C ASP A 524 -22.00 -5.45 3.24
N SER A 525 -21.38 -4.63 4.10
CA SER A 525 -21.98 -4.21 5.38
C SER A 525 -21.34 -2.93 5.93
N PHE A 526 -22.17 -2.06 6.50
CA PHE A 526 -21.74 -0.85 7.18
C PHE A 526 -21.40 -1.09 8.67
N ASP A 527 -20.21 -0.65 9.10
CA ASP A 527 -19.72 -0.80 10.48
C ASP A 527 -19.69 0.53 11.28
N GLY A 528 -20.07 1.65 10.66
CA GLY A 528 -20.01 2.98 11.27
C GLY A 528 -18.70 3.75 11.08
N THR A 529 -17.65 3.19 10.47
CA THR A 529 -16.36 3.90 10.26
C THR A 529 -16.26 4.59 8.91
N THR A 530 -16.76 3.94 7.87
CA THR A 530 -16.68 4.40 6.48
C THR A 530 -17.97 4.04 5.75
N TYR A 531 -18.34 4.79 4.73
CA TYR A 531 -19.52 4.52 3.92
C TYR A 531 -19.24 4.81 2.45
N TYR A 532 -19.79 4.01 1.55
CA TYR A 532 -19.87 4.30 0.12
C TYR A 532 -20.89 3.38 -0.53
N GLU A 533 -21.42 3.77 -1.68
CA GLU A 533 -22.35 2.98 -2.47
C GLU A 533 -21.87 2.98 -3.93
N ALA A 534 -22.00 1.83 -4.58
CA ALA A 534 -21.83 1.74 -6.03
C ALA A 534 -23.15 2.13 -6.70
N ASN A 535 -23.08 2.90 -7.79
CA ASN A 535 -24.25 3.23 -8.62
C ASN A 535 -24.69 2.04 -9.50
N ASP A 536 -25.75 2.23 -10.29
CA ASP A 536 -26.30 1.20 -11.20
C ASP A 536 -25.28 0.58 -12.17
N SER A 537 -24.17 1.28 -12.45
CA SER A 537 -23.06 0.80 -13.30
C SER A 537 -21.93 0.12 -12.50
N SER A 538 -22.15 -0.17 -11.21
CA SER A 538 -21.15 -0.68 -10.26
C SER A 538 -19.96 0.26 -9.99
N VAL A 539 -20.12 1.57 -10.23
CA VAL A 539 -19.08 2.58 -10.01
C VAL A 539 -19.32 3.31 -8.68
N VAL A 540 -18.29 3.43 -7.84
CA VAL A 540 -18.31 4.25 -6.62
C VAL A 540 -17.76 5.64 -6.96
N SER A 541 -18.61 6.67 -6.90
CA SER A 541 -18.23 8.06 -7.18
C SER A 541 -18.05 8.94 -5.94
N SER A 542 -18.59 8.51 -4.79
CA SER A 542 -18.44 9.23 -3.51
C SER A 542 -18.09 8.26 -2.37
N TYR A 543 -17.11 8.63 -1.56
CA TYR A 543 -16.62 7.88 -0.41
C TYR A 543 -16.71 8.73 0.87
N TYR A 544 -17.13 8.16 1.99
CA TYR A 544 -17.33 8.88 3.25
C TYR A 544 -16.46 8.27 4.35
N LYS A 545 -15.72 9.13 5.04
CA LYS A 545 -14.99 8.79 6.27
C LYS A 545 -15.75 9.38 7.46
N LEU A 546 -16.12 8.54 8.43
CA LEU A 546 -16.97 8.95 9.57
C LEU A 546 -16.13 9.21 10.82
N GLY A 547 -16.65 10.06 11.70
CA GLY A 547 -16.03 10.46 12.97
C GLY A 547 -17.02 11.22 13.83
N PHE A 548 -16.55 11.96 14.84
CA PHE A 548 -17.42 12.67 15.80
C PHE A 548 -17.07 14.16 15.87
N ILE A 549 -18.09 15.00 16.07
CA ILE A 549 -17.98 16.46 15.98
C ILE A 549 -16.88 16.98 16.93
N HIS A 550 -15.91 17.69 16.35
CA HIS A 550 -14.69 18.23 16.97
C HIS A 550 -13.60 17.21 17.38
N LYS A 551 -13.71 15.92 17.03
CA LYS A 551 -12.57 14.98 17.07
C LYS A 551 -11.70 15.16 15.82
N LEU A 552 -10.47 14.66 15.85
CA LEU A 552 -9.56 14.63 14.71
C LEU A 552 -9.83 13.42 13.81
N GLY A 553 -9.64 13.61 12.51
CA GLY A 553 -9.46 12.57 11.50
C GLY A 553 -8.29 12.94 10.58
N SER A 554 -8.01 12.09 9.59
CA SER A 554 -7.03 12.37 8.54
C SER A 554 -7.67 12.43 7.16
N ILE A 555 -7.11 13.26 6.28
CA ILE A 555 -7.44 13.28 4.86
C ILE A 555 -6.96 11.98 4.18
N ILE A 556 -7.72 11.46 3.21
CA ILE A 556 -7.32 10.28 2.44
C ILE A 556 -6.41 10.63 1.27
N ASP A 557 -5.50 9.72 0.99
CA ASP A 557 -4.76 9.58 -0.27
C ASP A 557 -5.61 8.89 -1.35
N ASP A 558 -5.11 8.91 -2.59
CA ASP A 558 -5.71 8.24 -3.75
C ASP A 558 -5.37 6.74 -3.81
N GLU A 559 -4.16 6.33 -3.40
CA GLU A 559 -3.74 4.92 -3.39
C GLU A 559 -4.64 4.05 -2.51
N SER A 560 -4.93 4.47 -1.27
CA SER A 560 -5.68 3.67 -0.28
C SER A 560 -7.16 3.42 -0.64
N VAL A 561 -7.70 4.15 -1.61
CA VAL A 561 -9.06 3.96 -2.16
C VAL A 561 -9.07 3.69 -3.67
N ASN A 562 -7.89 3.52 -4.29
CA ASN A 562 -7.71 3.27 -5.73
C ASN A 562 -8.47 4.29 -6.60
N LEU A 563 -8.35 5.58 -6.26
CA LEU A 563 -9.02 6.68 -6.95
C LEU A 563 -8.37 6.92 -8.32
N SER A 564 -9.17 6.91 -9.39
CA SER A 564 -8.67 7.03 -10.76
C SER A 564 -9.65 7.74 -11.70
N ARG A 565 -9.13 8.32 -12.79
CA ARG A 565 -9.91 8.97 -13.85
C ARG A 565 -9.15 8.81 -15.18
N GLU A 566 -9.81 8.26 -16.21
CA GLU A 566 -9.16 7.95 -17.49
C GLU A 566 -8.64 9.23 -18.16
N GLY A 567 -7.33 9.29 -18.43
CA GLY A 567 -6.67 10.46 -19.03
C GLY A 567 -6.30 11.57 -18.04
N TYR A 568 -6.34 11.35 -16.72
CA TYR A 568 -6.02 12.36 -15.71
C TYR A 568 -5.11 11.83 -14.58
N THR A 569 -4.33 12.72 -13.95
CA THR A 569 -3.60 12.46 -12.70
C THR A 569 -4.19 13.26 -11.54
N PHE A 570 -4.28 12.65 -10.37
CA PHE A 570 -4.83 13.27 -9.16
C PHE A 570 -3.89 14.34 -8.60
N ARG A 571 -4.44 15.50 -8.23
CA ARG A 571 -3.71 16.65 -7.65
C ARG A 571 -3.85 16.77 -6.13
N GLY A 572 -4.93 16.26 -5.56
CA GLY A 572 -5.36 16.55 -4.20
C GLY A 572 -6.85 16.91 -4.13
N TRP A 573 -7.28 17.45 -2.99
CA TRP A 573 -8.68 17.73 -2.68
C TRP A 573 -8.98 19.23 -2.63
N SER A 574 -10.20 19.66 -2.98
CA SER A 574 -10.69 21.02 -2.71
C SER A 574 -12.15 21.04 -2.25
N THR A 575 -12.56 22.11 -1.57
CA THR A 575 -13.97 22.38 -1.24
C THR A 575 -14.78 23.01 -2.38
N ASP A 576 -14.15 23.44 -3.49
CA ASP A 576 -14.82 23.84 -4.72
C ASP A 576 -14.79 22.71 -5.76
N GLU A 577 -15.96 22.33 -6.26
CA GLU A 577 -16.18 21.35 -7.34
C GLU A 577 -15.42 21.71 -8.63
N ASN A 578 -15.16 23.01 -8.85
CA ASN A 578 -14.60 23.57 -10.06
C ASN A 578 -13.11 23.97 -9.91
N ALA A 579 -12.46 23.57 -8.81
CA ALA A 579 -11.09 23.95 -8.50
C ALA A 579 -10.06 23.39 -9.50
N THR A 580 -9.11 24.23 -9.93
CA THR A 580 -7.95 23.83 -10.75
C THR A 580 -6.67 23.64 -9.93
N GLU A 581 -6.69 23.99 -8.65
CA GLU A 581 -5.60 23.80 -7.68
C GLU A 581 -6.19 23.16 -6.42
N ALA A 582 -5.44 22.29 -5.74
CA ALA A 582 -5.89 21.67 -4.50
C ALA A 582 -5.77 22.63 -3.29
N ASP A 583 -6.70 22.50 -2.35
CA ASP A 583 -6.62 23.20 -1.07
C ASP A 583 -5.56 22.52 -0.19
N VAL A 584 -4.40 23.16 0.03
CA VAL A 584 -3.26 22.61 0.81
C VAL A 584 -3.64 22.10 2.21
N ILE A 585 -4.69 22.66 2.82
CA ILE A 585 -5.22 22.18 4.12
C ILE A 585 -5.85 20.77 4.02
N TYR A 586 -6.13 20.30 2.81
CA TYR A 586 -6.65 18.98 2.45
C TYR A 586 -5.66 18.19 1.58
N ASP A 587 -4.34 18.44 1.68
CA ASP A 587 -3.35 17.47 1.20
C ASP A 587 -3.55 16.11 1.92
N PRO A 588 -3.28 14.97 1.25
CA PRO A 588 -3.35 13.65 1.87
C PRO A 588 -2.61 13.53 3.21
N PHE A 589 -3.16 12.73 4.12
CA PHE A 589 -2.68 12.51 5.49
C PHE A 589 -2.71 13.71 6.45
N ASN A 590 -3.05 14.94 6.01
CA ASN A 590 -3.23 16.07 6.93
C ASN A 590 -4.34 15.81 7.97
N GLU A 591 -4.18 16.39 9.17
CA GLU A 591 -5.20 16.35 10.22
C GLU A 591 -6.37 17.30 9.90
N ILE A 592 -7.59 16.78 10.00
CA ILE A 592 -8.83 17.53 9.81
C ILE A 592 -9.74 17.35 11.04
N ILE A 593 -10.34 18.43 11.53
CA ILE A 593 -11.31 18.40 12.62
C ILE A 593 -12.70 18.10 12.02
N TYR A 594 -13.35 17.04 12.48
CA TYR A 594 -14.68 16.62 12.02
C TYR A 594 -15.73 17.74 12.24
N PRO A 595 -16.31 18.30 11.17
CA PRO A 595 -17.18 19.48 11.25
C PRO A 595 -18.60 19.13 11.71
N GLN A 596 -19.32 20.15 12.20
CA GLN A 596 -20.67 19.98 12.74
C GLN A 596 -21.74 19.58 11.70
N GLN A 597 -21.54 19.90 10.42
CA GLN A 597 -22.52 19.70 9.34
C GLN A 597 -22.01 18.77 8.22
N GLY A 598 -20.89 18.07 8.46
CA GLY A 598 -20.12 17.42 7.39
C GLY A 598 -19.32 18.41 6.55
N VAL A 599 -18.57 17.88 5.58
CA VAL A 599 -17.88 18.64 4.52
C VAL A 599 -17.69 17.74 3.30
N THR A 600 -17.81 18.31 2.10
CA THR A 600 -17.50 17.64 0.84
C THR A 600 -16.17 18.14 0.29
N LEU A 601 -15.34 17.21 -0.16
CA LEU A 601 -14.05 17.42 -0.79
C LEU A 601 -14.09 16.80 -2.19
N TYR A 602 -13.89 17.59 -3.22
CA TYR A 602 -13.88 17.17 -4.61
C TYR A 602 -12.44 16.89 -5.05
N ALA A 603 -12.24 15.82 -5.82
CA ALA A 603 -10.94 15.51 -6.40
C ALA A 603 -10.55 16.57 -7.46
N VAL A 604 -9.31 17.05 -7.38
CA VAL A 604 -8.69 17.92 -8.38
C VAL A 604 -7.83 17.07 -9.30
N TRP A 605 -7.84 17.39 -10.61
CA TRP A 605 -7.27 16.54 -11.66
C TRP A 605 -6.46 17.37 -12.68
N ASP A 606 -5.25 16.92 -13.02
CA ASP A 606 -4.54 17.35 -14.23
C ASP A 606 -4.93 16.48 -15.41
N GLU A 607 -5.03 17.05 -16.62
CA GLU A 607 -5.17 16.28 -17.86
C GLU A 607 -3.81 15.72 -18.31
N VAL A 608 -3.73 14.41 -18.53
CA VAL A 608 -2.53 13.73 -19.06
C VAL A 608 -2.52 13.87 -20.57
N VAL A 609 -1.92 14.96 -21.06
CA VAL A 609 -1.73 15.17 -22.49
C VAL A 609 -0.70 14.15 -23.03
N PRO A 610 -1.09 13.23 -23.93
CA PRO A 610 -0.15 12.30 -24.53
C PRO A 610 0.80 13.05 -25.48
N ILE A 611 2.09 12.76 -25.37
CA ILE A 611 3.11 13.28 -26.29
C ILE A 611 3.08 12.49 -27.60
N GLU A 612 2.98 13.20 -28.73
CA GLU A 612 3.23 12.59 -30.04
C GLU A 612 4.70 12.18 -30.14
N SER A 613 4.97 11.05 -30.79
CA SER A 613 6.32 10.58 -31.06
C SER A 613 6.47 10.15 -32.52
N TYR A 614 7.67 10.32 -33.04
CA TYR A 614 8.01 10.17 -34.45
C TYR A 614 9.31 9.39 -34.63
N THR A 615 9.46 8.76 -35.78
CA THR A 615 10.58 7.87 -36.12
C THR A 615 11.55 8.55 -37.08
N VAL A 616 12.79 8.73 -36.64
CA VAL A 616 13.91 9.17 -37.49
C VAL A 616 14.74 7.97 -37.90
N THR A 617 14.92 7.72 -39.19
CA THR A 617 15.74 6.61 -39.71
C THR A 617 16.81 7.09 -40.68
N TYR A 618 18.06 6.70 -40.46
CA TYR A 618 19.18 6.96 -41.37
C TYR A 618 19.48 5.71 -42.20
N THR A 619 19.56 5.86 -43.53
CA THR A 619 19.77 4.75 -44.47
C THR A 619 20.91 5.00 -45.45
N ASP A 620 21.57 3.95 -45.93
CA ASP A 620 22.82 4.08 -46.70
C ASP A 620 22.64 4.58 -48.16
N GLY A 621 21.42 4.53 -48.70
CA GLY A 621 21.10 4.95 -50.06
C GLY A 621 21.65 4.07 -51.17
N VAL A 622 22.03 2.82 -50.89
CA VAL A 622 22.60 1.91 -51.89
C VAL A 622 21.65 0.75 -52.18
N ALA A 623 21.30 0.58 -53.46
CA ALA A 623 20.53 -0.57 -53.89
C ALA A 623 21.43 -1.82 -53.98
N GLU A 624 20.95 -2.94 -53.46
CA GLU A 624 21.56 -4.28 -53.56
C GLU A 624 22.94 -4.45 -52.90
N ALA A 625 23.38 -3.50 -52.06
CA ALA A 625 24.53 -3.63 -51.17
C ALA A 625 24.30 -2.81 -49.88
N GLU A 626 24.84 -3.28 -48.76
CA GLU A 626 24.77 -2.62 -47.45
C GLU A 626 26.14 -2.01 -47.12
N ILE A 627 26.19 -0.69 -46.93
CA ILE A 627 27.40 0.07 -46.54
C ILE A 627 27.45 0.26 -45.02
N PHE A 628 26.29 0.43 -44.38
CA PHE A 628 26.11 0.44 -42.92
C PHE A 628 24.67 0.04 -42.57
N GLU A 629 24.48 -0.48 -41.35
CA GLU A 629 23.15 -0.87 -40.82
C GLU A 629 22.27 0.37 -40.58
N ASP A 630 21.01 0.33 -41.03
CA ASP A 630 20.03 1.42 -40.88
C ASP A 630 19.81 1.80 -39.40
N GLN A 631 20.00 3.07 -39.05
CA GLN A 631 19.85 3.54 -37.66
C GLN A 631 18.50 4.23 -37.46
N SER A 632 17.63 3.62 -36.65
CA SER A 632 16.28 4.13 -36.38
C SER A 632 16.09 4.54 -34.91
N TYR A 633 15.43 5.68 -34.70
CA TYR A 633 15.19 6.30 -33.39
C TYR A 633 13.73 6.75 -33.28
N THR A 634 13.03 6.34 -32.22
CA THR A 634 11.71 6.91 -31.85
C THR A 634 11.91 7.98 -30.78
N VAL A 635 11.43 9.20 -31.03
CA VAL A 635 11.58 10.35 -30.12
C VAL A 635 10.32 11.22 -30.10
N ASP A 636 10.14 12.01 -29.04
CA ASP A 636 8.96 12.87 -28.86
C ASP A 636 8.97 14.08 -29.81
N ALA A 637 7.79 14.54 -30.21
CA ALA A 637 7.62 15.67 -31.11
C ALA A 637 8.26 16.96 -30.58
N GLY A 638 9.00 17.66 -31.43
CA GLY A 638 9.74 18.88 -31.09
C GLY A 638 11.07 18.66 -30.35
N THR A 639 11.46 17.42 -30.07
CA THR A 639 12.80 17.12 -29.53
C THR A 639 13.88 17.22 -30.61
N THR A 640 15.14 17.39 -30.20
CA THR A 640 16.28 17.51 -31.13
C THR A 640 16.48 16.23 -31.93
N THR A 641 16.62 16.36 -33.25
CA THR A 641 16.84 15.23 -34.16
C THR A 641 18.10 14.44 -33.76
N PRO A 642 18.00 13.11 -33.49
CA PRO A 642 19.16 12.28 -33.20
C PRO A 642 20.15 12.30 -34.36
N ALA A 643 21.44 12.49 -34.07
CA ALA A 643 22.49 12.44 -35.08
C ALA A 643 22.97 11.00 -35.29
N TYR A 644 23.10 10.56 -36.55
CA TYR A 644 23.71 9.27 -36.92
C TYR A 644 25.07 9.04 -36.26
N GLN A 645 25.33 7.80 -35.81
CA GLN A 645 26.55 7.41 -35.09
C GLN A 645 27.33 6.34 -35.87
N GLY A 646 28.34 6.75 -36.65
CA GLY A 646 29.19 5.81 -37.40
C GLY A 646 30.24 6.51 -38.26
N THR A 647 31.04 5.73 -38.99
CA THR A 647 31.89 6.23 -40.09
C THR A 647 31.17 6.08 -41.44
N PHE A 648 31.70 6.74 -42.48
CA PHE A 648 31.15 6.73 -43.83
C PHE A 648 32.17 6.15 -44.82
N GLU A 649 32.38 4.83 -44.76
CA GLU A 649 33.42 4.14 -45.52
C GLU A 649 32.81 3.35 -46.68
N ARG A 650 33.03 3.83 -47.91
CA ARG A 650 32.59 3.17 -49.15
C ARG A 650 33.70 3.23 -50.19
N GLU A 651 34.27 2.09 -50.57
CA GLU A 651 35.42 2.04 -51.47
C GLU A 651 35.13 2.74 -52.80
N GLY A 652 35.98 3.71 -53.18
CA GLY A 652 35.82 4.47 -54.42
C GLY A 652 34.74 5.56 -54.41
N TYR A 653 34.12 5.86 -53.26
CA TYR A 653 33.15 6.94 -53.10
C TYR A 653 33.50 7.84 -51.90
N THR A 654 32.91 9.03 -51.89
CA THR A 654 32.96 10.00 -50.78
C THR A 654 31.53 10.34 -50.35
N PHE A 655 31.23 10.27 -49.06
CA PHE A 655 29.94 10.72 -48.52
C PHE A 655 29.80 12.24 -48.63
N THR A 656 28.67 12.70 -49.18
CA THR A 656 28.41 14.13 -49.44
C THR A 656 27.31 14.74 -48.56
N GLY A 657 26.65 13.93 -47.73
CA GLY A 657 25.59 14.36 -46.83
C GLY A 657 24.37 13.46 -46.88
N TRP A 658 23.29 13.89 -46.24
CA TRP A 658 22.00 13.21 -46.21
C TRP A 658 21.00 13.88 -47.16
N SER A 659 20.04 13.10 -47.68
CA SER A 659 18.88 13.61 -48.41
C SER A 659 17.58 13.05 -47.82
N PRO A 660 16.63 13.90 -47.37
CA PRO A 660 16.78 15.34 -47.14
C PRO A 660 17.87 15.66 -46.10
N LEU A 661 18.18 16.94 -45.92
CA LEU A 661 19.06 17.40 -44.84
C LEU A 661 18.31 17.27 -43.50
N PRO A 662 18.94 16.75 -42.42
CA PRO A 662 18.35 16.74 -41.09
C PRO A 662 17.97 18.13 -40.59
N GLU A 663 16.71 18.25 -40.13
CA GLU A 663 16.22 19.42 -39.41
C GLU A 663 16.67 19.37 -37.94
N ASP A 664 16.71 20.53 -37.25
CA ASP A 664 17.16 20.60 -35.85
C ASP A 664 16.24 19.83 -34.87
N THR A 665 14.96 19.68 -35.20
CA THR A 665 13.95 19.02 -34.35
C THR A 665 12.99 18.14 -35.13
N VAL A 666 12.54 17.04 -34.52
CA VAL A 666 11.65 16.06 -35.16
C VAL A 666 10.19 16.52 -35.11
N THR A 667 9.54 16.62 -36.28
CA THR A 667 8.15 17.10 -36.43
C THR A 667 7.23 16.13 -37.17
N GLN A 668 7.79 15.06 -37.75
CA GLN A 668 7.12 13.97 -38.45
C GLN A 668 8.05 12.76 -38.54
N ASP A 669 7.55 11.59 -38.95
CA ASP A 669 8.40 10.47 -39.35
C ASP A 669 9.29 10.89 -40.53
N GLN A 670 10.60 10.63 -40.44
CA GLN A 670 11.56 11.07 -41.44
C GLN A 670 12.67 10.05 -41.70
N VAL A 671 12.85 9.72 -42.98
CA VAL A 671 13.99 8.93 -43.47
C VAL A 671 15.04 9.87 -44.05
N TYR A 672 16.30 9.70 -43.68
CA TYR A 672 17.46 10.44 -44.18
C TYR A 672 18.39 9.48 -44.92
N THR A 673 18.55 9.66 -46.23
CA THR A 673 19.29 8.72 -47.08
C THR A 673 20.66 9.27 -47.47
N ALA A 674 21.72 8.52 -47.20
CA ALA A 674 23.10 8.93 -47.46
C ALA A 674 23.39 9.14 -48.95
N GLN A 675 24.12 10.21 -49.24
CA GLN A 675 24.50 10.61 -50.60
C GLN A 675 26.00 10.37 -50.80
N TRP A 676 26.35 9.88 -51.99
CA TRP A 676 27.71 9.42 -52.31
C TRP A 676 28.16 9.97 -53.67
N ALA A 677 29.30 10.66 -53.71
CA ALA A 677 29.97 11.03 -54.94
C ALA A 677 31.04 9.98 -55.30
N ILE A 678 31.15 9.61 -56.57
CA ILE A 678 32.22 8.70 -57.04
C ILE A 678 33.57 9.44 -57.08
N ASN A 679 34.61 8.78 -56.59
CA ASN A 679 35.97 9.31 -56.56
C ASN A 679 36.56 9.35 -57.99
N LYS A 680 37.60 10.18 -58.18
CA LYS A 680 38.32 10.32 -59.45
C LYS A 680 39.81 10.29 -59.25
N TYR A 681 40.52 9.80 -60.27
CA TYR A 681 41.96 9.57 -60.27
C TYR A 681 42.60 10.21 -61.49
N THR A 682 43.87 10.60 -61.33
CA THR A 682 44.67 11.31 -62.32
C THR A 682 45.62 10.35 -63.02
N ILE A 683 45.62 10.40 -64.35
CA ILE A 683 46.52 9.65 -65.22
C ILE A 683 47.53 10.63 -65.80
N SER A 684 48.83 10.33 -65.66
CA SER A 684 49.92 11.22 -66.04
C SER A 684 51.02 10.49 -66.80
N TYR A 685 51.75 11.21 -67.65
CA TYR A 685 52.59 10.62 -68.70
C TYR A 685 53.95 11.35 -68.82
N GLU A 686 55.05 10.61 -68.67
CA GLU A 686 56.43 11.05 -68.90
C GLU A 686 56.93 10.47 -70.25
N ALA A 687 57.12 11.36 -71.23
CA ALA A 687 57.47 10.98 -72.60
C ALA A 687 58.95 10.59 -72.79
N ASN A 688 59.78 10.62 -71.73
CA ASN A 688 61.20 10.26 -71.73
C ASN A 688 61.96 10.93 -72.89
N GLY A 689 61.85 12.25 -72.98
CA GLY A 689 62.45 13.08 -74.03
C GLY A 689 61.67 13.16 -75.35
N GLY A 690 60.59 12.39 -75.52
CA GLY A 690 59.64 12.55 -76.62
C GLY A 690 58.74 13.78 -76.47
N THR A 691 57.84 13.98 -77.45
CA THR A 691 56.80 15.02 -77.37
C THR A 691 55.88 14.83 -76.15
N PRO A 692 55.58 15.89 -75.36
CA PRO A 692 54.72 15.78 -74.18
C PRO A 692 53.31 15.24 -74.45
N VAL A 693 52.73 14.60 -73.42
CA VAL A 693 51.35 14.10 -73.40
C VAL A 693 50.65 14.69 -72.17
N ASN A 694 49.41 15.13 -72.34
CA ASN A 694 48.63 15.74 -71.26
C ASN A 694 48.11 14.70 -70.27
N GLU A 695 47.98 15.09 -69.01
CA GLU A 695 47.23 14.33 -68.00
C GLU A 695 45.71 14.29 -68.31
N GLU A 696 45.04 13.27 -67.80
CA GLU A 696 43.58 13.12 -67.85
C GLU A 696 43.04 12.63 -66.49
N THR A 697 41.74 12.77 -66.25
CA THR A 697 41.09 12.25 -65.03
C THR A 697 39.91 11.34 -65.36
N VAL A 698 39.82 10.23 -64.64
CA VAL A 698 38.79 9.19 -64.80
C VAL A 698 38.15 8.85 -63.45
N SER A 699 36.95 8.27 -63.46
CA SER A 699 36.27 7.87 -62.22
C SER A 699 36.85 6.57 -61.66
N TYR A 700 36.54 6.25 -60.40
CA TYR A 700 36.78 4.92 -59.86
C TYR A 700 36.19 3.83 -60.77
N MET A 701 36.97 2.78 -61.03
CA MET A 701 36.65 1.65 -61.91
C MET A 701 36.49 1.97 -63.42
N ASP A 702 36.66 3.22 -63.88
CA ASP A 702 36.72 3.53 -65.31
C ASP A 702 38.04 3.05 -65.95
N VAL A 703 38.02 2.72 -67.25
CA VAL A 703 39.22 2.50 -68.08
C VAL A 703 39.49 3.72 -68.97
N PHE A 704 40.76 4.13 -69.06
CA PHE A 704 41.23 5.16 -69.99
C PHE A 704 41.87 4.54 -71.24
N LYS A 705 42.21 5.37 -72.22
CA LYS A 705 42.73 4.92 -73.53
C LYS A 705 44.22 5.19 -73.63
N GLU A 706 44.93 4.35 -74.39
CA GLU A 706 46.33 4.64 -74.74
C GLU A 706 46.40 5.98 -75.50
N PRO A 707 47.22 6.94 -75.06
CA PRO A 707 47.35 8.23 -75.72
C PRO A 707 48.05 8.06 -77.07
N VAL A 708 47.93 9.08 -77.93
CA VAL A 708 48.65 9.10 -79.21
C VAL A 708 50.16 9.00 -78.95
N ASN A 709 50.80 7.99 -79.54
CA ASN A 709 52.23 7.72 -79.37
C ASN A 709 53.07 9.00 -79.55
N PRO A 710 53.96 9.33 -78.59
CA PRO A 710 54.84 10.47 -78.72
C PRO A 710 55.86 10.26 -79.86
N THR A 711 56.61 11.30 -80.21
CA THR A 711 57.68 11.22 -81.20
C THR A 711 59.02 11.71 -80.66
N LEU A 712 60.11 11.04 -81.05
CA LEU A 712 61.50 11.37 -80.75
C LEU A 712 62.34 11.24 -82.03
N SER A 713 63.05 12.31 -82.41
CA SER A 713 63.79 12.34 -83.68
C SER A 713 64.97 11.37 -83.69
N GLY A 714 65.13 10.61 -84.78
CA GLY A 714 66.13 9.55 -84.90
C GLY A 714 65.70 8.19 -84.32
N TYR A 715 64.61 8.14 -83.56
CA TYR A 715 64.14 6.94 -82.86
C TYR A 715 62.72 6.49 -83.31
N MET A 716 62.28 5.34 -82.80
CA MET A 716 60.97 4.72 -82.97
C MET A 716 60.39 4.36 -81.59
N PHE A 717 59.13 4.69 -81.32
CA PHE A 717 58.43 4.45 -80.04
C PHE A 717 58.04 2.98 -79.88
N GLU A 718 58.28 2.41 -78.69
CA GLU A 718 58.01 0.99 -78.40
C GLU A 718 56.79 0.76 -77.48
N GLY A 719 56.51 1.65 -76.50
CA GLY A 719 55.34 1.53 -75.61
C GLY A 719 55.42 2.34 -74.32
N TRP A 720 54.33 2.28 -73.53
CA TRP A 720 54.19 2.87 -72.18
C TRP A 720 54.41 1.85 -71.05
N TYR A 721 55.01 2.27 -69.94
CA TYR A 721 55.44 1.44 -68.81
C TYR A 721 55.07 2.06 -67.45
N ARG A 722 54.80 1.25 -66.41
CA ARG A 722 54.47 1.74 -65.05
C ARG A 722 55.68 2.23 -64.25
N ASP A 723 56.89 1.88 -64.69
CA ASP A 723 58.15 2.10 -63.99
C ASP A 723 59.18 2.85 -64.86
N GLU A 724 59.96 3.72 -64.22
CA GLU A 724 61.04 4.48 -64.86
C GLU A 724 62.13 3.57 -65.48
N ALA A 725 62.28 2.35 -64.96
CA ALA A 725 63.18 1.31 -65.48
C ALA A 725 62.64 0.60 -66.75
N LEU A 726 61.42 0.91 -67.20
CA LEU A 726 60.80 0.41 -68.42
C LEU A 726 60.68 -1.12 -68.49
N THR A 727 60.32 -1.75 -67.37
CA THR A 727 60.19 -3.23 -67.25
C THR A 727 58.74 -3.72 -67.24
N GLN A 728 57.80 -2.93 -66.72
CA GLN A 728 56.38 -3.27 -66.58
C GLN A 728 55.52 -2.50 -67.59
N ARG A 729 55.37 -3.06 -68.80
CA ARG A 729 54.53 -2.45 -69.85
C ARG A 729 53.09 -2.26 -69.35
N TYR A 730 52.53 -1.07 -69.55
CA TYR A 730 51.18 -0.75 -69.11
C TYR A 730 50.13 -1.53 -69.90
N ASN A 731 49.00 -1.84 -69.25
CA ASN A 731 47.84 -2.44 -69.90
C ASN A 731 46.62 -1.51 -69.73
N PHE A 732 46.23 -0.84 -70.82
CA PHE A 732 45.07 0.06 -70.86
C PHE A 732 43.70 -0.66 -70.76
N THR A 733 43.67 -1.97 -70.48
CA THR A 733 42.44 -2.66 -70.02
C THR A 733 42.32 -2.77 -68.50
N THR A 734 43.27 -2.27 -67.70
CA THR A 734 43.12 -2.23 -66.23
C THR A 734 42.41 -0.95 -65.80
N PRO A 735 41.32 -1.01 -65.01
CA PRO A 735 40.61 0.18 -64.56
C PRO A 735 41.40 0.99 -63.53
N ALA A 736 41.06 2.27 -63.37
CA ALA A 736 41.64 3.17 -62.39
C ALA A 736 41.01 2.98 -61.00
N ILE A 737 41.83 2.50 -60.06
CA ILE A 737 41.53 2.42 -58.62
C ILE A 737 42.45 3.33 -57.78
N SER A 738 43.42 3.96 -58.43
CA SER A 738 44.39 4.91 -57.90
C SER A 738 44.83 5.85 -59.03
N ASP A 739 45.57 6.90 -58.70
CA ASP A 739 46.34 7.65 -59.70
C ASP A 739 47.35 6.74 -60.43
N VAL A 740 47.73 7.11 -61.64
CA VAL A 740 48.63 6.35 -62.52
C VAL A 740 49.65 7.29 -63.17
N HIS A 741 50.90 6.84 -63.26
CA HIS A 741 52.01 7.55 -63.91
C HIS A 741 52.77 6.61 -64.84
N LEU A 742 53.06 7.04 -66.08
CA LEU A 742 53.53 6.17 -67.18
C LEU A 742 54.73 6.72 -67.96
N TYR A 743 55.65 5.85 -68.38
CA TYR A 743 56.95 6.17 -69.00
C TYR A 743 57.14 5.57 -70.42
N ALA A 744 57.90 6.23 -71.31
CA ALA A 744 58.08 5.86 -72.73
C ALA A 744 59.45 5.20 -73.11
N GLN A 745 59.53 4.47 -74.25
CA GLN A 745 60.71 3.69 -74.72
C GLN A 745 61.01 3.80 -76.25
N TRP A 746 62.28 3.65 -76.71
CA TRP A 746 62.80 4.17 -78.03
C TRP A 746 63.95 3.36 -78.75
N ILE A 747 64.03 3.31 -80.12
CA ILE A 747 65.04 2.54 -80.97
C ILE A 747 65.47 3.22 -82.36
N ALA A 748 66.72 3.06 -82.93
CA ALA A 748 67.36 3.87 -84.06
C ALA A 748 67.68 3.22 -85.49
N LYS A 749 68.41 3.87 -86.46
CA LYS A 749 68.51 3.57 -87.97
C LYS A 749 69.83 4.00 -88.78
N GLU A 750 70.22 3.42 -89.98
CA GLU A 750 71.47 3.68 -90.82
C GLU A 750 71.46 3.45 -92.41
N GLU A 751 72.58 3.65 -93.20
CA GLU A 751 72.75 3.72 -94.72
C GLU A 751 74.16 3.23 -95.36
N PRO A 752 74.39 3.02 -96.72
CA PRO A 752 75.56 2.28 -97.36
C PRO A 752 76.50 2.95 -98.48
N ILE A 753 77.52 2.21 -99.05
CA ILE A 753 78.62 2.66 -99.99
C ILE A 753 79.07 1.67 -101.16
N THR A 754 80.07 2.03 -102.04
CA THR A 754 80.44 1.38 -103.35
C THR A 754 81.94 0.96 -103.53
N VAL A 755 82.26 -0.07 -104.37
CA VAL A 755 83.62 -0.66 -104.59
C VAL A 755 83.99 -1.05 -106.05
N TYR A 756 85.30 -1.09 -106.38
CA TYR A 756 85.94 -1.44 -107.68
C TYR A 756 86.87 -2.69 -107.62
N THR A 757 87.49 -3.08 -108.75
CA THR A 757 88.32 -4.30 -108.92
C THR A 757 89.64 -4.05 -109.67
N ILE A 758 90.77 -4.53 -109.13
CA ILE A 758 92.16 -4.28 -109.61
C ILE A 758 92.85 -5.60 -109.93
N ILE A 759 93.64 -5.69 -111.02
CA ILE A 759 94.28 -6.94 -111.49
C ILE A 759 95.77 -6.74 -111.82
N TYR A 760 96.61 -7.75 -111.56
CA TYR A 760 98.02 -7.83 -112.00
C TYR A 760 98.30 -9.13 -112.74
N GLU A 761 99.08 -9.09 -113.83
CA GLU A 761 99.47 -10.28 -114.62
C GLU A 761 100.83 -10.13 -115.32
N ASP A 762 101.44 -11.24 -115.73
CA ASP A 762 102.89 -11.34 -115.96
C ASP A 762 103.40 -10.86 -117.33
N GLY A 763 102.49 -10.55 -118.26
CA GLY A 763 102.81 -9.94 -119.56
C GLY A 763 103.43 -10.89 -120.60
N SER A 764 103.64 -12.17 -120.28
CA SER A 764 104.18 -13.17 -121.20
C SER A 764 103.15 -13.63 -122.25
N ALA A 765 103.63 -13.97 -123.45
CA ALA A 765 102.82 -14.62 -124.49
C ALA A 765 102.98 -16.15 -124.50
N ASP A 766 104.16 -16.66 -124.12
CA ASP A 766 104.57 -18.06 -124.29
C ASP A 766 104.67 -18.76 -122.93
N ALA A 767 103.51 -18.94 -122.29
CA ALA A 767 103.28 -19.38 -120.90
C ALA A 767 103.57 -18.32 -119.81
N SER A 768 102.78 -18.38 -118.75
CA SER A 768 102.70 -17.38 -117.67
C SER A 768 103.63 -17.71 -116.51
N ILE A 769 104.26 -16.67 -115.94
CA ILE A 769 105.39 -16.78 -115.00
C ILE A 769 104.93 -16.63 -113.53
N PHE A 770 103.79 -15.99 -113.28
CA PHE A 770 103.13 -15.93 -111.96
C PHE A 770 101.60 -15.86 -112.10
N GLU A 771 100.85 -16.37 -111.12
CA GLU A 771 99.39 -16.35 -111.17
C GLU A 771 98.81 -14.93 -111.12
N ARG A 772 97.78 -14.67 -111.94
CA ARG A 772 97.05 -13.40 -111.96
C ARG A 772 96.45 -13.10 -110.59
N GLN A 773 96.84 -11.98 -109.99
CA GLN A 773 96.26 -11.50 -108.73
C GLN A 773 95.10 -10.54 -109.01
N GLN A 774 94.05 -10.59 -108.19
CA GLN A 774 92.88 -9.72 -108.29
C GLN A 774 92.40 -9.26 -106.90
N PHE A 775 92.19 -7.96 -106.76
CA PHE A 775 91.76 -7.30 -105.53
C PHE A 775 90.43 -6.56 -105.73
N LYS A 776 89.73 -6.26 -104.62
CA LYS A 776 88.63 -5.28 -104.57
C LYS A 776 88.93 -4.22 -103.52
N ALA A 777 88.57 -2.97 -103.82
CA ALA A 777 88.83 -1.80 -102.98
C ALA A 777 87.79 -0.71 -103.28
N ALA A 778 87.56 0.21 -102.35
CA ALA A 778 86.65 1.35 -102.53
C ALA A 778 87.25 2.44 -103.41
N MET A 779 86.41 3.35 -103.91
CA MET A 779 86.89 4.50 -104.67
C MET A 779 87.66 5.46 -103.76
N GLY A 780 88.92 5.73 -104.10
CA GLY A 780 89.83 6.56 -103.29
C GLY A 780 90.71 5.79 -102.31
N ASP A 781 90.51 4.48 -102.13
CA ASP A 781 91.43 3.65 -101.35
C ASP A 781 92.85 3.68 -101.96
N PRO A 782 93.92 3.48 -101.16
CA PRO A 782 95.27 3.23 -101.68
C PRO A 782 95.27 2.05 -102.66
N MET A 783 95.98 2.20 -103.78
CA MET A 783 96.04 1.17 -104.82
C MET A 783 96.61 -0.15 -104.25
N PRO A 784 95.84 -1.26 -104.27
CA PRO A 784 96.34 -2.57 -103.84
C PRO A 784 97.59 -2.93 -104.64
N GLN A 785 98.70 -3.14 -103.94
CA GLN A 785 99.97 -3.49 -104.55
C GLN A 785 100.02 -5.00 -104.88
N PHE A 786 100.79 -5.36 -105.91
CA PHE A 786 101.08 -6.76 -106.20
C PHE A 786 101.75 -7.43 -104.99
N VAL A 787 101.23 -8.59 -104.57
CA VAL A 787 101.72 -9.32 -103.39
C VAL A 787 102.84 -10.25 -103.81
N GLY A 788 104.06 -9.92 -103.39
CA GLY A 788 105.29 -10.63 -103.75
C GLY A 788 106.19 -9.82 -104.68
N THR A 789 107.31 -10.40 -105.09
CA THR A 789 108.24 -9.76 -106.04
C THR A 789 108.05 -10.40 -107.42
N PRO A 790 107.82 -9.62 -108.49
CA PRO A 790 107.89 -10.16 -109.85
C PRO A 790 109.33 -10.60 -110.14
N ILE A 791 109.54 -11.91 -110.22
CA ILE A 791 110.83 -12.53 -110.57
C ILE A 791 110.65 -13.44 -111.78
N ARG A 792 111.62 -13.37 -112.69
CA ARG A 792 111.74 -14.19 -113.89
C ARG A 792 113.20 -14.61 -113.98
N GLU A 793 113.48 -15.92 -114.04
CA GLU A 793 114.86 -16.39 -114.04
C GLU A 793 115.64 -15.82 -115.22
N GLY A 794 116.78 -15.19 -114.93
CA GLY A 794 117.59 -14.48 -115.91
C GLY A 794 117.08 -13.10 -116.34
N TYR A 795 116.02 -12.54 -115.73
CA TYR A 795 115.48 -11.21 -116.06
C TYR A 795 115.05 -10.36 -114.83
N THR A 796 115.65 -9.18 -114.68
CA THR A 796 115.15 -8.07 -113.87
C THR A 796 113.78 -7.63 -114.37
N PHE A 797 112.86 -7.45 -113.42
CA PHE A 797 111.60 -6.74 -113.60
C PHE A 797 111.87 -5.23 -113.72
N ILE A 798 111.33 -4.58 -114.77
CA ILE A 798 111.57 -3.14 -115.03
C ILE A 798 110.34 -2.24 -114.81
N GLY A 799 109.18 -2.81 -114.45
CA GLY A 799 107.98 -2.05 -114.12
C GLY A 799 106.68 -2.68 -114.62
N TRP A 800 105.56 -2.04 -114.26
CA TRP A 800 104.23 -2.37 -114.75
C TRP A 800 103.80 -1.42 -115.88
N ASP A 801 103.04 -1.95 -116.84
CA ASP A 801 102.36 -1.18 -117.89
C ASP A 801 100.83 -1.42 -117.80
N PRO A 802 99.98 -0.38 -117.68
CA PRO A 802 100.34 1.03 -117.46
C PRO A 802 101.08 1.25 -116.13
N VAL A 803 101.71 2.41 -115.94
CA VAL A 803 102.34 2.77 -114.66
C VAL A 803 101.26 2.85 -113.56
N GLN A 804 101.58 2.34 -112.37
CA GLN A 804 100.64 2.31 -111.24
C GLN A 804 100.27 3.72 -110.75
N THR A 805 99.02 3.90 -110.33
CA THR A 805 98.56 5.10 -109.60
C THR A 805 98.55 4.84 -108.09
N GLU A 806 98.62 5.90 -107.28
CA GLU A 806 98.63 5.78 -105.81
C GLU A 806 97.27 5.34 -105.22
N THR A 807 96.16 5.65 -105.89
CA THR A 807 94.79 5.37 -105.41
C THR A 807 93.90 4.72 -106.47
N VAL A 808 92.85 4.03 -106.00
CA VAL A 808 91.84 3.33 -106.80
C VAL A 808 90.81 4.31 -107.35
N GLN A 809 90.90 4.57 -108.66
CA GLN A 809 89.99 5.48 -109.38
C GLN A 809 89.04 4.75 -110.35
N GLY A 810 89.12 3.42 -110.41
CA GLY A 810 88.31 2.55 -111.26
C GLY A 810 88.94 1.17 -111.42
N ASN A 811 88.41 0.35 -112.32
CA ASN A 811 88.99 -0.96 -112.63
C ASN A 811 90.23 -0.80 -113.53
N VAL A 812 91.33 -1.50 -113.20
CA VAL A 812 92.58 -1.48 -113.98
C VAL A 812 93.25 -2.85 -114.00
N THR A 813 94.10 -3.10 -115.00
CA THR A 813 94.91 -4.31 -115.13
C THR A 813 96.34 -3.95 -115.50
N TYR A 814 97.30 -4.37 -114.68
CA TYR A 814 98.72 -4.06 -114.81
C TYR A 814 99.51 -5.25 -115.34
N ARG A 815 100.35 -5.04 -116.37
CA ARG A 815 101.18 -6.07 -117.02
C ARG A 815 102.66 -5.91 -116.71
N ALA A 816 103.33 -6.97 -116.28
CA ALA A 816 104.75 -6.93 -115.94
C ALA A 816 105.68 -6.81 -117.17
N GLN A 817 106.78 -6.06 -117.01
CA GLN A 817 107.80 -5.80 -118.03
C GLN A 817 109.19 -6.29 -117.56
N TRP A 818 110.03 -6.81 -118.48
CA TRP A 818 111.22 -7.61 -118.14
C TRP A 818 112.47 -7.28 -118.98
N LYS A 819 113.68 -7.48 -118.43
CA LYS A 819 115.01 -7.23 -119.05
C LYS A 819 116.08 -8.19 -118.48
N ALA A 820 117.05 -8.69 -119.26
CA ALA A 820 117.95 -9.79 -118.84
C ALA A 820 119.19 -9.43 -117.93
N ASP A 821 119.68 -10.41 -117.14
CA ASP A 821 120.54 -10.26 -115.93
C ASP A 821 121.84 -11.12 -115.83
N VAL A 822 122.70 -10.88 -114.79
CA VAL A 822 124.02 -11.54 -114.51
C VAL A 822 124.35 -11.58 -112.97
N LEU A 823 125.14 -12.54 -112.40
CA LEU A 823 125.12 -13.03 -110.97
C LEU A 823 126.42 -12.86 -110.09
N PRO A 824 126.40 -12.64 -108.71
CA PRO A 824 126.69 -13.64 -107.59
C PRO A 824 125.97 -13.47 -106.14
N ILE A 825 126.51 -13.85 -104.93
CA ILE A 825 125.82 -14.55 -103.72
C ILE A 825 125.98 -14.06 -102.16
N ASP A 826 125.02 -14.33 -101.17
CA ASP A 826 125.07 -14.68 -99.63
C ASP A 826 124.31 -13.92 -98.38
N PRO A 827 123.63 -14.57 -97.30
CA PRO A 827 122.91 -13.97 -96.04
C PRO A 827 122.64 -14.75 -94.61
N THR A 828 122.25 -14.15 -93.38
CA THR A 828 121.79 -14.84 -92.02
C THR A 828 121.12 -14.06 -90.72
N ASP A 829 120.16 -14.66 -89.85
CA ASP A 829 119.77 -14.57 -88.28
C ASP A 829 118.40 -14.01 -87.48
N PRO A 830 117.99 -14.38 -86.15
CA PRO A 830 116.60 -14.26 -85.40
C PRO A 830 116.32 -13.98 -83.77
N VAL A 831 115.08 -14.26 -83.11
CA VAL A 831 114.45 -14.40 -81.62
C VAL A 831 113.60 -13.28 -80.76
N ASN A 832 112.82 -13.28 -79.56
CA ASN A 832 112.37 -14.02 -78.23
C ASN A 832 111.06 -13.48 -77.32
N PRO A 833 110.56 -14.00 -76.08
CA PRO A 833 109.19 -13.78 -75.30
C PRO A 833 108.97 -13.56 -73.66
N SER A 834 107.71 -13.57 -72.97
CA SER A 834 107.27 -13.13 -71.50
C SER A 834 106.02 -13.78 -70.58
N GLU A 835 105.45 -13.21 -69.41
CA GLU A 835 104.64 -13.86 -68.18
C GLU A 835 103.40 -13.15 -67.28
N PRO A 836 102.72 -13.70 -66.14
CA PRO A 836 101.39 -13.37 -65.32
C PRO A 836 101.37 -12.79 -63.78
N PRO A 837 100.43 -12.79 -62.66
CA PRO A 837 99.06 -13.36 -62.08
C PRO A 837 97.98 -12.37 -61.27
N LYS A 838 97.06 -12.47 -60.18
CA LYS A 838 96.56 -13.37 -58.97
C LYS A 838 95.09 -13.41 -58.17
N PRO A 839 94.48 -12.51 -57.25
CA PRO A 839 93.58 -12.78 -55.96
C PRO A 839 92.09 -12.14 -55.69
N GLU A 840 91.15 -12.13 -54.62
CA GLU A 840 90.69 -12.70 -53.21
C GLU A 840 89.18 -12.30 -52.61
N SER A 841 88.61 -12.68 -51.36
CA SER A 841 87.19 -12.37 -50.70
C SER A 841 86.94 -12.75 -49.11
N PRO A 842 85.78 -12.87 -48.24
CA PRO A 842 84.26 -12.51 -47.98
C PRO A 842 83.64 -12.27 -46.45
N HIS A 843 82.26 -12.30 -46.06
CA HIS A 843 81.43 -12.47 -44.68
C HIS A 843 80.15 -11.48 -44.31
N GLU A 844 79.13 -11.41 -43.32
CA GLU A 844 78.22 -12.11 -42.22
C GLU A 844 77.05 -11.14 -41.55
N SER A 845 76.02 -11.24 -40.57
CA SER A 845 75.10 -12.18 -39.69
C SER A 845 73.99 -11.55 -38.61
N GLU A 846 72.83 -12.22 -38.15
CA GLU A 846 71.94 -12.21 -36.82
C GLU A 846 70.41 -11.63 -36.47
N ASP A 847 69.77 -11.72 -35.22
CA ASP A 847 68.25 -11.94 -34.81
C ASP A 847 67.51 -11.38 -33.45
N ALA A 848 66.16 -11.63 -33.17
CA ALA A 848 65.36 -11.89 -31.88
C ALA A 848 64.33 -10.93 -31.06
N LEU A 849 63.54 -11.49 -30.08
CA LEU A 849 62.35 -10.96 -29.29
C LEU A 849 62.35 -11.34 -27.75
N PRO A 850 61.78 -10.60 -26.74
CA PRO A 850 61.66 -11.06 -25.32
C PRO A 850 60.34 -10.79 -24.52
N SER A 851 60.25 -11.30 -23.27
CA SER A 851 59.12 -11.13 -22.31
C SER A 851 59.54 -11.15 -20.80
N THR A 852 58.58 -11.03 -19.87
CA THR A 852 58.65 -11.19 -18.37
C THR A 852 59.14 -10.01 -17.49
N GLY A 853 58.70 -9.98 -16.21
CA GLY A 853 59.10 -9.02 -15.15
C GLY A 853 58.18 -9.11 -13.90
N VAL A 854 58.69 -8.90 -12.67
CA VAL A 854 57.96 -9.23 -11.41
C VAL A 854 58.23 -8.24 -10.25
N ALA A 855 57.27 -8.19 -9.31
CA ALA A 855 57.37 -7.81 -7.88
C ALA A 855 57.35 -6.31 -7.46
N ASN A 856 56.35 -5.93 -6.64
CA ASN A 856 56.49 -5.89 -5.17
C ASN A 856 55.17 -5.57 -4.43
N ASN A 857 55.00 -6.16 -3.24
CA ASN A 857 53.99 -5.82 -2.19
C ASN A 857 54.71 -4.95 -1.12
N PRO A 858 54.09 -4.31 -0.08
CA PRO A 858 53.02 -4.88 0.76
C PRO A 858 51.96 -3.90 1.36
N ILE A 859 51.01 -4.49 2.12
CA ILE A 859 50.07 -3.87 3.08
C ILE A 859 48.85 -3.15 2.44
N GLY A 860 47.59 -3.53 2.71
CA GLY A 860 47.12 -4.56 3.66
C GLY A 860 45.66 -5.01 3.47
N LEU A 861 45.18 -5.86 4.40
CA LEU A 861 43.89 -6.57 4.37
C LEU A 861 42.66 -5.62 4.28
N VAL A 862 41.53 -5.91 3.60
CA VAL A 862 40.86 -7.16 3.16
C VAL A 862 39.91 -7.82 4.19
N LEU A 863 38.59 -7.74 3.89
CA LEU A 863 37.44 -8.51 4.43
C LEU A 863 37.09 -8.36 5.94
N MET A 864 35.97 -8.90 6.46
CA MET A 864 34.52 -8.82 6.12
C MET A 864 33.73 -9.64 7.19
N ILE A 865 32.40 -9.48 7.25
CA ILE A 865 31.38 -10.46 7.76
C ILE A 865 31.13 -10.61 9.28
N SER A 866 29.85 -10.39 9.64
CA SER A 866 29.04 -10.94 10.77
C SER A 866 29.32 -10.52 12.22
N GLY A 867 28.31 -10.67 13.10
CA GLY A 867 28.54 -10.91 14.53
C GLY A 867 27.63 -10.26 15.58
N LEU A 868 26.29 -10.33 15.43
CA LEU A 868 25.25 -10.13 16.47
C LEU A 868 25.71 -9.80 17.92
N ALA A 869 25.42 -8.58 18.42
CA ALA A 869 25.30 -8.32 19.86
C ALA A 869 24.41 -7.11 20.19
N LEU A 870 23.71 -7.22 21.34
CA LEU A 870 23.19 -6.12 22.18
C LEU A 870 22.14 -5.15 21.61
N CYS A 871 20.87 -5.56 21.75
CA CYS A 871 19.81 -4.63 22.16
C CYS A 871 20.24 -3.87 23.43
N GLY A 872 19.89 -2.58 23.57
CA GLY A 872 20.13 -1.86 24.84
C GLY A 872 19.94 -0.34 24.87
N VAL A 873 19.92 0.37 23.73
CA VAL A 873 19.97 1.85 23.72
C VAL A 873 18.68 2.54 23.26
N ALA A 874 17.81 1.87 22.49
CA ALA A 874 16.62 2.49 21.89
C ALA A 874 15.56 3.00 22.89
N ILE A 875 15.45 2.38 24.07
CA ILE A 875 14.39 2.69 25.06
C ILE A 875 14.70 3.98 25.86
N LEU A 876 15.97 4.40 25.92
CA LEU A 876 16.41 5.53 26.77
C LEU A 876 16.30 6.92 26.11
N ILE A 877 16.00 6.99 24.80
CA ILE A 877 15.80 8.26 24.08
C ILE A 877 14.30 8.58 23.92
N TRP A 878 13.45 7.55 23.76
CA TRP A 878 12.00 7.73 23.63
C TRP A 878 11.33 8.32 24.88
N PHE A 879 11.79 7.92 26.08
CA PHE A 879 11.22 8.36 27.35
C PHE A 879 11.59 9.78 27.81
N LYS A 880 12.32 10.57 27.00
CA LYS A 880 12.79 11.92 27.41
C LYS A 880 12.33 13.07 26.51
N SER A 881 11.27 12.85 25.71
CA SER A 881 10.79 13.83 24.72
C SER A 881 9.28 14.14 24.79
N LYS A 882 8.64 14.10 25.97
CA LYS A 882 7.25 14.60 26.13
C LYS A 882 6.94 15.29 27.47
N HIS A 883 7.86 16.13 27.94
CA HIS A 883 7.60 17.13 28.99
C HIS A 883 8.23 18.48 28.62
N GLU A 884 7.80 19.07 27.49
CA GLU A 884 7.80 20.54 27.25
C GLU A 884 7.12 20.90 25.90
N ARG A 885 5.78 20.87 25.88
CA ARG A 885 4.87 21.73 25.10
C ARG A 885 3.41 21.38 25.42
#